data_AF-A0AAW3HMJ5-F1
#
_entry.id   AF-A0AAW3HMJ5-F1
#
_cell.length_a   1.000
_cell.length_b   1.000
_cell.length_c   1.000
_cell.angle_alpha   90.00
_cell.angle_beta   90.00
_cell.angle_gamma   90.00
#
_symmetry.space_group_name_H-M   'P 1'
#
loop_
_entity.id
_entity.type
_entity.pdbx_description
1 polymer ?
#
loop_
_entity_poly.entity_id
_entity_poly.type
_entity_poly.pdbx_seq_one_letter_code
_entity_poly.pdbx_strand_id
1 'polypeptide(L)'
;MATKTKIMQPARLAICIAFALVNAVQTVYARDSFNAELVELDNPGAGKADLSAFESGSQAPGKYHVDIILDDQLIETRDIDFTSVKEGDEGDSLQPCLSIEQLNGWGVKTALFPDLASKGASCVNLRAIPHASTDFQFAAQRLIISIPQAAIDLPARGYVSPALWDEGITAAMLNYSLSGANSRAKQNGSENSDSQYANLRPGLNVGPWRLRNYTTWSRDESGQDKWDTVYTYAQRAIIPLRAQLTLGDSSAPADVFDSMPFRGGQLASDDDMLPDSLKGYAPVVRGIARTNAQVVVRQNGYQIYQTYVAPGAFEIADMYPTGGAGDLDVTVKEADGSEQHFTLPYASLPVLQREGRLKYALTGGQYRSYNGSVEKTPFGQITGIYGLPYGLTLYGGLQESSKYQSIATGLGKNMGELGAISADMTQAWSTPQGGDKSNGQSWRARYSKNVVGTGTHFSIAGYRYSTRGYYGMQEILDSWGDSAALQDRRRNRAELTMSQTLGPSLGSLTLSAAREDYWNSGKTMASYSLGYNNDWHNISYGITWTYSKNGSAGSSDGNKRYDHDQLLAFNVSIPLEKFLPQTWANYGVSTSRNSGTTHNIGLNGVALENHALNWNVQQGYGSDGVGYTGNMNGDYKGTYGEVTAGYSYDKHSERLNYGLQGGILAHQDGMTLSQPLGETNVLIRAPGARGVAIRNQPGVRTDYRGYTAVSTLSVYRKNDVTLDPESLPDDVELDINTRTVTPTRGALVLADYTARVGRRVLFNLMHNGHPVPFGAMASLKGADGGGVIVGDKGQAYLTGLANQGTVFVTWGAESDRQCRAPYALSPESSAGGMTEINVPCV
;
A
#
# COMPACT_ATOMS: atom_id res chain seq x y z
N MET A 1 -101.04 -53.29 11.88
CA MET A 1 -99.65 -53.35 11.39
C MET A 1 -99.23 -51.95 10.97
N ALA A 2 -98.09 -51.46 11.47
CA ALA A 2 -97.85 -50.07 11.83
C ALA A 2 -97.65 -49.06 10.67
N THR A 3 -98.19 -47.86 10.90
CA THR A 3 -98.02 -46.56 10.23
C THR A 3 -96.58 -46.02 10.23
N LYS A 4 -96.20 -45.26 9.18
CA LYS A 4 -95.45 -44.00 9.31
C LYS A 4 -95.53 -43.13 8.05
N THR A 5 -96.18 -41.98 8.22
CA THR A 5 -96.24 -40.77 7.40
C THR A 5 -94.84 -40.24 7.08
N LYS A 6 -94.51 -39.99 5.81
CA LYS A 6 -93.32 -39.21 5.42
C LYS A 6 -93.67 -37.72 5.42
N ILE A 7 -93.25 -37.04 6.48
CA ILE A 7 -93.22 -35.59 6.63
C ILE A 7 -92.17 -35.03 5.66
N MET A 8 -92.53 -34.00 4.89
CA MET A 8 -91.62 -33.23 4.03
C MET A 8 -90.45 -32.68 4.87
N GLN A 9 -89.21 -33.05 4.52
CA GLN A 9 -88.03 -32.43 5.12
C GLN A 9 -87.72 -31.09 4.40
N PRO A 10 -87.54 -29.98 5.15
CA PRO A 10 -87.33 -28.62 4.62
C PRO A 10 -85.96 -28.39 3.93
N ALA A 11 -85.16 -29.46 3.75
CA ALA A 11 -83.78 -29.36 3.29
C ALA A 11 -83.65 -28.95 1.81
N ARG A 12 -84.58 -29.35 0.92
CA ARG A 12 -84.43 -29.05 -0.53
C ARG A 12 -84.80 -27.61 -0.89
N LEU A 13 -85.77 -27.01 -0.19
CA LEU A 13 -86.10 -25.60 -0.37
C LEU A 13 -84.98 -24.70 0.18
N ALA A 14 -84.37 -25.09 1.31
CA ALA A 14 -83.22 -24.39 1.88
C ALA A 14 -81.99 -24.44 0.95
N ILE A 15 -81.74 -25.56 0.26
CA ILE A 15 -80.62 -25.68 -0.69
C ILE A 15 -80.88 -24.84 -1.96
N CYS A 16 -82.11 -24.80 -2.48
CA CYS A 16 -82.44 -23.93 -3.62
C CYS A 16 -82.39 -22.43 -3.24
N ILE A 17 -82.79 -22.06 -2.03
CA ILE A 17 -82.65 -20.68 -1.51
C ILE A 17 -81.17 -20.34 -1.28
N ALA A 18 -80.35 -21.28 -0.79
CA ALA A 18 -78.91 -21.09 -0.64
C ALA A 18 -78.21 -20.92 -2.00
N PHE A 19 -78.54 -21.72 -3.02
CA PHE A 19 -77.95 -21.57 -4.36
C PHE A 19 -78.39 -20.29 -5.08
N ALA A 20 -79.63 -19.83 -4.84
CA ALA A 20 -80.11 -18.54 -5.33
C ALA A 20 -79.46 -17.36 -4.61
N LEU A 21 -79.18 -17.47 -3.29
CA LEU A 21 -78.49 -16.45 -2.51
C LEU A 21 -76.99 -16.38 -2.81
N VAL A 22 -76.33 -17.50 -3.13
CA VAL A 22 -74.90 -17.51 -3.49
C VAL A 22 -74.63 -16.83 -4.85
N ASN A 23 -75.60 -16.85 -5.78
CA ASN A 23 -75.49 -16.12 -7.06
C ASN A 23 -76.00 -14.67 -7.00
N ALA A 24 -76.56 -14.25 -5.86
CA ALA A 24 -76.99 -12.88 -5.60
C ALA A 24 -75.97 -12.08 -4.77
N VAL A 25 -74.83 -12.69 -4.40
CA VAL A 25 -73.71 -11.95 -3.82
C VAL A 25 -72.97 -11.27 -4.98
N GLN A 26 -73.39 -10.05 -5.30
CA GLN A 26 -72.47 -9.13 -5.95
C GLN A 26 -71.29 -8.97 -4.98
N THR A 27 -70.10 -9.37 -5.40
CA THR A 27 -68.86 -8.91 -4.78
C THR A 27 -68.81 -7.40 -4.93
N VAL A 28 -69.38 -6.70 -3.96
CA VAL A 28 -69.14 -5.29 -3.77
C VAL A 28 -67.70 -5.21 -3.27
N TYR A 29 -66.78 -4.86 -4.16
CA TYR A 29 -65.51 -4.30 -3.73
C TYR A 29 -65.88 -2.98 -3.05
N ALA A 30 -65.95 -2.99 -1.71
CA ALA A 30 -65.88 -1.76 -0.96
C ALA A 30 -64.50 -1.18 -1.28
N ARG A 31 -64.47 -0.21 -2.19
CA ARG A 31 -63.28 0.58 -2.45
C ARG A 31 -63.08 1.45 -1.22
N ASP A 32 -61.92 1.36 -0.57
CA ASP A 32 -61.58 2.27 0.52
C ASP A 32 -61.49 3.69 -0.07
N SER A 33 -62.57 4.47 0.09
CA SER A 33 -62.64 5.86 -0.35
C SER A 33 -62.39 6.77 0.83
N PHE A 34 -61.32 7.56 0.76
CA PHE A 34 -61.08 8.63 1.72
C PHE A 34 -62.11 9.75 1.50
N ASN A 35 -62.75 10.24 2.56
CA ASN A 35 -63.69 11.34 2.42
C ASN A 35 -62.94 12.66 2.13
N ALA A 36 -62.88 13.06 0.86
CA ALA A 36 -62.22 14.30 0.42
C ALA A 36 -62.76 15.55 1.13
N GLU A 37 -64.03 15.56 1.57
CA GLU A 37 -64.63 16.70 2.29
C GLU A 37 -63.95 16.97 3.65
N LEU A 38 -63.26 15.98 4.23
CA LEU A 38 -62.56 16.15 5.51
C LEU A 38 -61.28 17.01 5.40
N VAL A 39 -60.68 17.09 4.20
CA VAL A 39 -59.50 17.92 3.93
C VAL A 39 -59.90 19.33 3.47
N GLU A 40 -61.15 19.49 3.01
CA GLU A 40 -61.69 20.73 2.45
C GLU A 40 -62.30 21.70 3.50
N LEU A 41 -62.39 21.27 4.78
CA LEU A 41 -63.02 22.03 5.89
C LEU A 41 -62.43 23.43 6.14
N ASP A 42 -61.19 23.68 5.73
CA ASP A 42 -60.49 24.96 5.97
C ASP A 42 -60.27 25.82 4.69
N ASN A 43 -60.78 25.43 3.51
CA ASN A 43 -60.50 26.20 2.29
C ASN A 43 -61.59 26.08 1.18
N PRO A 44 -62.72 26.83 1.29
CA PRO A 44 -63.89 26.70 0.40
C PRO A 44 -63.71 27.23 -1.04
N GLY A 45 -62.47 27.44 -1.50
CA GLY A 45 -62.15 27.94 -2.84
C GLY A 45 -61.29 27.00 -3.70
N ALA A 46 -60.78 25.89 -3.15
CA ALA A 46 -60.06 24.89 -3.93
C ALA A 46 -61.06 23.95 -4.61
N GLY A 47 -60.97 23.81 -5.94
CA GLY A 47 -61.77 22.81 -6.66
C GLY A 47 -61.46 21.39 -6.17
N LYS A 48 -62.46 20.49 -6.27
CA LYS A 48 -62.41 19.10 -5.79
C LYS A 48 -61.02 18.47 -5.99
N ALA A 49 -60.34 18.13 -4.89
CA ALA A 49 -59.06 17.45 -4.97
C ALA A 49 -59.27 16.03 -5.52
N ASP A 50 -58.61 15.69 -6.64
CA ASP A 50 -58.64 14.34 -7.19
C ASP A 50 -57.70 13.44 -6.38
N LEU A 51 -58.29 12.62 -5.50
CA LEU A 51 -57.55 11.71 -4.61
C LEU A 51 -57.46 10.29 -5.20
N SER A 52 -57.89 10.06 -6.44
CA SER A 52 -57.99 8.71 -7.02
C SER A 52 -56.66 7.96 -7.06
N ALA A 53 -55.53 8.69 -7.14
CA ALA A 53 -54.18 8.11 -7.14
C ALA A 53 -53.77 7.55 -5.76
N PHE A 54 -54.31 8.09 -4.66
CA PHE A 54 -53.96 7.66 -3.30
C PHE A 54 -54.85 6.52 -2.78
N GLU A 55 -56.04 6.35 -3.38
CA GLU A 55 -57.02 5.31 -3.00
C GLU A 55 -56.55 3.87 -3.33
N SER A 56 -55.58 3.70 -4.23
CA SER A 56 -54.96 2.40 -4.55
C SER A 56 -53.60 2.18 -3.86
N GLY A 57 -53.18 3.07 -2.96
CA GLY A 57 -51.83 3.05 -2.37
C GLY A 57 -50.71 3.47 -3.33
N SER A 58 -51.04 3.87 -4.56
CA SER A 58 -50.13 4.41 -5.56
C SER A 58 -49.74 5.86 -5.26
N GLN A 59 -48.61 6.30 -5.81
CA GLN A 59 -48.09 7.66 -5.64
C GLN A 59 -48.18 8.43 -6.96
N ALA A 60 -48.39 9.74 -6.90
CA ALA A 60 -48.50 10.56 -8.10
C ALA A 60 -47.14 10.64 -8.84
N PRO A 61 -47.13 10.65 -10.18
CA PRO A 61 -45.91 10.99 -10.92
C PRO A 61 -45.54 12.46 -10.68
N GLY A 62 -44.26 12.74 -10.59
CA GLY A 62 -43.77 14.08 -10.24
C GLY A 62 -42.31 14.09 -9.86
N LYS A 63 -41.82 15.28 -9.50
CA LYS A 63 -40.45 15.51 -9.09
C LYS A 63 -40.34 15.34 -7.57
N TYR A 64 -39.49 14.41 -7.14
CA TYR A 64 -39.30 14.09 -5.73
C TYR A 64 -37.85 14.30 -5.32
N HIS A 65 -37.65 14.96 -4.17
CA HIS A 65 -36.35 15.08 -3.52
C HIS A 65 -36.04 13.75 -2.83
N VAL A 66 -35.01 13.05 -3.29
CA VAL A 66 -34.72 11.68 -2.86
C VAL A 66 -33.23 11.45 -2.60
N ASP A 67 -32.96 10.63 -1.59
CA ASP A 67 -31.67 9.99 -1.36
C ASP A 67 -31.47 8.89 -2.39
N ILE A 68 -30.43 9.00 -3.22
CA ILE A 68 -30.10 8.01 -4.26
C ILE A 68 -29.13 7.00 -3.66
N ILE A 69 -29.57 5.76 -3.56
CA ILE A 69 -28.81 4.64 -3.00
C ILE A 69 -28.49 3.67 -4.13
N LEU A 70 -27.21 3.47 -4.44
CA LEU A 70 -26.75 2.50 -5.43
C LEU A 70 -26.07 1.34 -4.70
N ASP A 71 -26.61 0.12 -4.81
CA ASP A 71 -26.11 -1.09 -4.13
C ASP A 71 -25.76 -0.85 -2.63
N ASP A 72 -26.74 -0.35 -1.87
CA ASP A 72 -26.67 -0.01 -0.44
C ASP A 72 -25.71 1.15 -0.05
N GLN A 73 -25.13 1.86 -1.03
CA GLN A 73 -24.34 3.07 -0.79
C GLN A 73 -25.14 4.33 -1.15
N LEU A 74 -25.24 5.27 -0.20
CA LEU A 74 -25.76 6.60 -0.46
C LEU A 74 -24.78 7.34 -1.38
N ILE A 75 -25.20 7.65 -2.61
CA ILE A 75 -24.38 8.33 -3.61
C ILE A 75 -24.52 9.84 -3.49
N GLU A 76 -25.77 10.32 -3.52
CA GLU A 76 -26.12 11.74 -3.39
C GLU A 76 -27.60 11.90 -3.04
N THR A 77 -28.02 13.12 -2.71
CA THR A 77 -29.43 13.50 -2.49
C THR A 77 -29.82 14.57 -3.49
N ARG A 78 -30.85 14.32 -4.31
CA ARG A 78 -31.27 15.24 -5.38
C ARG A 78 -32.72 15.05 -5.79
N ASP A 79 -33.26 16.02 -6.50
CA ASP A 79 -34.57 15.88 -7.13
C ASP A 79 -34.50 14.99 -8.39
N ILE A 80 -35.35 13.97 -8.44
CA ILE A 80 -35.53 13.07 -9.59
C ILE A 80 -36.99 13.14 -10.08
N ASP A 81 -37.18 13.18 -11.40
CA ASP A 81 -38.50 13.12 -12.02
C ASP A 81 -38.97 11.66 -12.11
N PHE A 82 -40.17 11.35 -11.62
CA PHE A 82 -40.77 10.03 -11.68
C PHE A 82 -41.97 10.01 -12.62
N THR A 83 -42.01 9.01 -13.49
CA THR A 83 -43.09 8.79 -14.46
C THR A 83 -43.86 7.52 -14.11
N SER A 84 -45.18 7.53 -14.32
CA SER A 84 -46.02 6.34 -14.10
C SER A 84 -45.88 5.38 -15.28
N VAL A 85 -45.58 4.12 -14.98
CA VAL A 85 -45.49 3.02 -15.96
C VAL A 85 -46.44 1.91 -15.51
N LYS A 86 -47.23 1.38 -16.46
CA LYS A 86 -48.15 0.27 -16.19
C LYS A 86 -47.39 -1.05 -16.25
N GLU A 87 -47.19 -1.69 -15.10
CA GLU A 87 -46.64 -3.05 -15.01
C GLU A 87 -47.79 -4.07 -14.85
N GLY A 88 -48.43 -4.41 -15.97
CA GLY A 88 -49.41 -5.51 -16.01
C GLY A 88 -50.58 -5.38 -15.03
N ASP A 89 -51.03 -6.50 -14.46
CA ASP A 89 -52.18 -6.60 -13.55
C ASP A 89 -51.88 -6.10 -12.10
N GLU A 90 -50.66 -5.63 -11.80
CA GLU A 90 -50.21 -5.26 -10.44
C GLU A 90 -50.22 -3.74 -10.12
N GLY A 91 -50.78 -2.91 -11.01
CA GLY A 91 -50.99 -1.48 -10.74
C GLY A 91 -49.91 -0.54 -11.31
N ASP A 92 -50.12 0.77 -11.15
CA ASP A 92 -49.23 1.81 -11.68
C ASP A 92 -47.96 1.93 -10.80
N SER A 93 -46.77 1.66 -11.35
CA SER A 93 -45.48 1.82 -10.66
C SER A 93 -44.75 3.09 -11.12
N LEU A 94 -44.06 3.78 -10.20
CA LEU A 94 -43.27 4.98 -10.51
C LEU A 94 -41.85 4.58 -10.94
N GLN A 95 -41.45 4.96 -12.14
CA GLN A 95 -40.08 4.79 -12.63
C GLN A 95 -39.32 6.12 -12.65
N PRO A 96 -38.05 6.15 -12.17
CA PRO A 96 -37.23 7.34 -12.21
C PRO A 96 -36.77 7.65 -13.65
N CYS A 97 -36.86 8.92 -14.04
CA CYS A 97 -36.29 9.41 -15.28
C CYS A 97 -34.82 9.76 -15.06
N LEU A 98 -33.94 8.80 -15.35
CA LEU A 98 -32.50 8.96 -15.22
C LEU A 98 -31.87 9.32 -16.57
N SER A 99 -30.79 10.09 -16.56
CA SER A 99 -29.98 10.42 -17.74
C SER A 99 -28.71 9.57 -17.79
N ILE A 100 -28.10 9.46 -18.97
CA ILE A 100 -26.80 8.79 -19.16
C ILE A 100 -25.70 9.49 -18.37
N GLU A 101 -25.76 10.82 -18.28
CA GLU A 101 -24.80 11.61 -17.51
C GLU A 101 -24.89 11.31 -16.01
N GLN A 102 -26.11 11.17 -15.47
CA GLN A 102 -26.31 10.75 -14.07
C GLN A 102 -25.75 9.35 -13.83
N LEU A 103 -26.11 8.37 -14.68
CA LEU A 103 -25.60 7.00 -14.55
C LEU A 103 -24.07 6.94 -14.63
N ASN A 104 -23.45 7.66 -15.58
CA ASN A 104 -21.98 7.77 -15.66
C ASN A 104 -21.38 8.45 -14.42
N GLY A 105 -22.03 9.50 -13.90
CA GLY A 105 -21.61 10.19 -12.68
C GLY A 105 -21.65 9.29 -11.43
N TRP A 106 -22.57 8.34 -11.39
CA TRP A 106 -22.68 7.32 -10.34
C TRP A 106 -21.80 6.09 -10.58
N GLY A 107 -21.00 6.08 -11.65
CA GLY A 107 -20.04 5.02 -11.96
C GLY A 107 -20.59 3.88 -12.82
N VAL A 108 -21.77 3.98 -13.41
CA VAL A 108 -22.31 2.93 -14.30
C VAL A 108 -21.62 2.95 -15.66
N LYS A 109 -21.17 1.79 -16.16
CA LYS A 109 -20.51 1.61 -17.47
C LYS A 109 -21.50 1.68 -18.63
N THR A 110 -22.07 2.86 -18.86
CA THR A 110 -23.13 3.06 -19.88
C THR A 110 -22.67 2.69 -21.31
N ALA A 111 -21.37 2.81 -21.61
CA ALA A 111 -20.79 2.45 -22.89
C ALA A 111 -20.92 0.96 -23.27
N LEU A 112 -21.10 0.07 -22.29
CA LEU A 112 -21.31 -1.37 -22.54
C LEU A 112 -22.75 -1.71 -22.96
N PHE A 113 -23.69 -0.78 -22.77
CA PHE A 113 -25.13 -1.00 -22.99
C PHE A 113 -25.70 0.08 -23.92
N PRO A 114 -25.46 -0.03 -25.25
CA PRO A 114 -25.90 0.98 -26.21
C PRO A 114 -27.41 1.22 -26.22
N ASP A 115 -28.21 0.23 -25.79
CA ASP A 115 -29.67 0.32 -25.72
C ASP A 115 -30.20 1.11 -24.51
N LEU A 116 -29.31 1.56 -23.60
CA LEU A 116 -29.66 2.52 -22.53
C LEU A 116 -30.21 3.83 -23.12
N ALA A 117 -29.67 4.25 -24.27
CA ALA A 117 -30.01 5.47 -24.98
C ALA A 117 -31.08 5.19 -26.04
N SER A 118 -32.36 5.34 -25.70
CA SER A 118 -33.42 5.27 -26.71
C SER A 118 -33.42 6.54 -27.56
N LYS A 119 -33.30 6.42 -28.90
CA LYS A 119 -33.32 7.58 -29.82
C LYS A 119 -34.62 8.39 -29.64
N GLY A 120 -34.50 9.58 -29.05
CA GLY A 120 -35.61 10.53 -28.84
C GLY A 120 -36.25 10.51 -27.44
N ALA A 121 -35.76 9.71 -26.49
CA ALA A 121 -36.23 9.71 -25.11
C ALA A 121 -35.27 10.50 -24.19
N SER A 122 -35.80 11.30 -23.27
CA SER A 122 -35.02 12.02 -22.26
C SER A 122 -34.59 11.14 -21.09
N CYS A 123 -35.27 10.02 -20.86
CA CYS A 123 -35.00 9.06 -19.80
C CYS A 123 -34.34 7.79 -20.36
N VAL A 124 -33.36 7.24 -19.65
CA VAL A 124 -32.68 5.99 -20.00
C VAL A 124 -33.55 4.78 -19.68
N ASN A 125 -33.46 3.76 -20.53
CA ASN A 125 -34.10 2.47 -20.25
C ASN A 125 -33.17 1.60 -19.39
N LEU A 126 -33.29 1.68 -18.06
CA LEU A 126 -32.41 0.93 -17.15
C LEU A 126 -32.51 -0.60 -17.33
N ARG A 127 -33.63 -1.12 -17.86
CA ARG A 127 -33.80 -2.54 -18.18
C ARG A 127 -32.86 -3.04 -19.29
N ALA A 128 -32.19 -2.14 -20.02
CA ALA A 128 -31.12 -2.49 -20.96
C ALA A 128 -29.90 -3.10 -20.26
N ILE A 129 -29.72 -2.84 -18.95
CA ILE A 129 -28.73 -3.53 -18.12
C ILE A 129 -29.40 -4.78 -17.55
N PRO A 130 -28.95 -6.00 -17.89
CA PRO A 130 -29.55 -7.23 -17.37
C PRO A 130 -29.52 -7.25 -15.84
N HIS A 131 -30.63 -7.61 -15.19
CA HIS A 131 -30.77 -7.66 -13.72
C HIS A 131 -30.65 -6.31 -12.98
N ALA A 132 -30.66 -5.17 -13.68
CA ALA A 132 -30.82 -3.88 -13.01
C ALA A 132 -32.27 -3.63 -12.58
N SER A 133 -32.45 -3.03 -11.41
CA SER A 133 -33.77 -2.70 -10.86
C SER A 133 -33.77 -1.38 -10.09
N THR A 134 -34.94 -0.76 -9.95
CA THR A 134 -35.15 0.44 -9.14
C THR A 134 -36.31 0.21 -8.18
N ASP A 135 -36.13 0.56 -6.91
CA ASP A 135 -37.15 0.57 -5.87
C ASP A 135 -37.24 1.98 -5.28
N PHE A 136 -38.40 2.64 -5.43
CA PHE A 136 -38.62 3.96 -4.87
C PHE A 136 -39.43 3.88 -3.57
N GLN A 137 -38.74 4.06 -2.46
CA GLN A 137 -39.30 4.07 -1.11
C GLN A 137 -39.78 5.48 -0.76
N PHE A 138 -40.99 5.81 -1.24
CA PHE A 138 -41.60 7.14 -1.10
C PHE A 138 -41.59 7.69 0.33
N ALA A 139 -41.99 6.88 1.33
CA ALA A 139 -42.11 7.32 2.73
C ALA A 139 -40.76 7.71 3.36
N ALA A 140 -39.67 7.09 2.91
CA ALA A 140 -38.32 7.40 3.37
C ALA A 140 -37.58 8.37 2.42
N GLN A 141 -38.22 8.78 1.32
CA GLN A 141 -37.62 9.56 0.24
C GLN A 141 -36.32 8.93 -0.29
N ARG A 142 -36.32 7.61 -0.53
CA ARG A 142 -35.14 6.87 -1.00
C ARG A 142 -35.39 6.20 -2.34
N LEU A 143 -34.50 6.44 -3.29
CA LEU A 143 -34.45 5.71 -4.55
C LEU A 143 -33.31 4.68 -4.47
N ILE A 144 -33.65 3.41 -4.34
CA ILE A 144 -32.71 2.30 -4.34
C ILE A 144 -32.55 1.81 -5.78
N ILE A 145 -31.33 1.88 -6.29
CA ILE A 145 -30.94 1.40 -7.61
C ILE A 145 -30.04 0.19 -7.36
N SER A 146 -30.39 -0.95 -7.93
CA SER A 146 -29.53 -2.13 -7.93
C SER A 146 -29.05 -2.40 -9.34
N ILE A 147 -27.73 -2.44 -9.52
CA ILE A 147 -27.10 -2.67 -10.82
C ILE A 147 -26.03 -3.75 -10.63
N PRO A 148 -25.93 -4.77 -11.50
CA PRO A 148 -24.90 -5.78 -11.35
C PRO A 148 -23.51 -5.15 -11.31
N GLN A 149 -22.67 -5.58 -10.38
CA GLN A 149 -21.34 -5.00 -10.16
C GLN A 149 -20.48 -4.95 -11.43
N ALA A 150 -20.61 -5.92 -12.35
CA ALA A 150 -19.89 -5.91 -13.62
C ALA A 150 -20.19 -4.66 -14.48
N ALA A 151 -21.37 -4.06 -14.31
CA ALA A 151 -21.84 -2.86 -14.99
C ALA A 151 -21.51 -1.55 -14.25
N ILE A 152 -20.80 -1.60 -13.12
CA ILE A 152 -20.33 -0.42 -12.36
C ILE A 152 -18.78 -0.38 -12.36
N ASP A 153 -18.22 0.82 -12.41
CA ASP A 153 -16.82 1.13 -12.08
C ASP A 153 -16.74 1.47 -10.58
N LEU A 154 -16.70 0.44 -9.74
CA LEU A 154 -16.44 0.64 -8.32
C LEU A 154 -14.97 1.06 -8.11
N PRO A 155 -14.68 2.11 -7.32
CA PRO A 155 -13.32 2.41 -6.95
C PRO A 155 -12.74 1.23 -6.17
N ALA A 156 -11.61 0.70 -6.65
CA ALA A 156 -10.93 -0.42 -6.00
C ALA A 156 -10.63 -0.10 -4.52
N ARG A 157 -10.62 -1.11 -3.65
CA ARG A 157 -10.27 -0.91 -2.23
C ARG A 157 -8.93 -0.19 -2.08
N GLY A 158 -8.90 0.81 -1.20
CA GLY A 158 -7.72 1.65 -0.99
C GLY A 158 -7.47 2.67 -2.09
N TYR A 159 -8.42 2.89 -3.02
CA TYR A 159 -8.34 3.95 -4.00
C TYR A 159 -8.29 5.32 -3.33
N VAL A 160 -7.36 6.14 -3.82
CA VAL A 160 -7.24 7.55 -3.44
C VAL A 160 -7.32 8.37 -4.72
N SER A 161 -8.29 9.28 -4.78
CA SER A 161 -8.45 10.17 -5.93
C SER A 161 -7.16 10.95 -6.19
N PRO A 162 -6.68 11.05 -7.44
CA PRO A 162 -5.50 11.84 -7.77
C PRO A 162 -5.57 13.31 -7.35
N ALA A 163 -6.78 13.87 -7.18
CA ALA A 163 -6.97 15.22 -6.67
C ALA A 163 -6.54 15.40 -5.19
N LEU A 164 -6.45 14.30 -4.44
CA LEU A 164 -5.97 14.29 -3.06
C LEU A 164 -4.46 14.06 -2.96
N TRP A 165 -3.78 13.80 -4.07
CA TRP A 165 -2.33 13.58 -4.07
C TRP A 165 -1.60 14.90 -3.87
N ASP A 166 -0.82 14.97 -2.80
CA ASP A 166 -0.05 16.15 -2.42
C ASP A 166 1.37 16.07 -3.02
N GLU A 167 1.69 17.07 -3.85
CA GLU A 167 3.03 17.23 -4.44
C GLU A 167 4.06 17.75 -3.43
N GLY A 168 3.65 18.08 -2.21
CA GLY A 168 4.51 18.55 -1.14
C GLY A 168 5.02 19.98 -1.33
N ILE A 169 5.76 20.43 -0.33
CA ILE A 169 6.33 21.78 -0.27
C ILE A 169 7.65 21.86 -1.04
N THR A 170 7.98 23.08 -1.48
CA THR A 170 9.31 23.41 -1.97
C THR A 170 10.32 23.36 -0.82
N ALA A 171 11.33 22.51 -0.93
CA ALA A 171 12.34 22.33 0.10
C ALA A 171 13.64 21.76 -0.49
N ALA A 172 14.76 22.09 0.14
CA ALA A 172 16.02 21.41 -0.09
C ALA A 172 16.23 20.36 1.00
N MET A 173 16.85 19.24 0.63
CA MET A 173 17.11 18.14 1.53
C MET A 173 18.52 17.59 1.33
N LEU A 174 19.13 17.11 2.39
CA LEU A 174 20.40 16.40 2.36
C LEU A 174 20.29 15.21 3.29
N ASN A 175 20.35 14.01 2.73
CA ASN A 175 20.59 12.80 3.50
C ASN A 175 22.09 12.51 3.47
N TYR A 176 22.72 12.38 4.65
CA TYR A 176 24.14 12.13 4.79
C TYR A 176 24.37 10.83 5.56
N SER A 177 25.36 10.05 5.14
CA SER A 177 25.83 8.86 5.85
C SER A 177 27.35 8.84 5.78
N LEU A 178 27.97 9.02 6.92
CA LEU A 178 29.42 9.06 7.11
C LEU A 178 29.80 7.81 7.88
N SER A 179 30.83 7.11 7.42
CA SER A 179 31.34 5.91 8.09
C SER A 179 32.85 5.84 7.97
N GLY A 180 33.49 5.24 8.96
CA GLY A 180 34.91 4.96 8.91
C GLY A 180 35.27 3.74 9.73
N ALA A 181 36.43 3.18 9.42
CA ALA A 181 37.00 2.06 10.13
C ALA A 181 38.50 2.27 10.29
N ASN A 182 38.98 2.13 11.53
CA ASN A 182 40.41 2.14 11.84
C ASN A 182 40.81 0.73 12.26
N SER A 183 41.76 0.14 11.54
CA SER A 183 42.22 -1.23 11.71
C SER A 183 43.67 -1.23 12.16
N ARG A 184 43.91 -1.70 13.38
CA ARG A 184 45.23 -1.86 13.96
C ARG A 184 45.69 -3.30 13.77
N ALA A 185 46.82 -3.49 13.09
CA ALA A 185 47.39 -4.82 12.95
C ALA A 185 48.09 -5.27 14.26
N LYS A 186 47.91 -6.54 14.64
CA LYS A 186 48.58 -7.16 15.79
C LYS A 186 49.89 -7.87 15.41
N GLN A 187 50.09 -8.15 14.12
CA GLN A 187 51.25 -8.89 13.63
C GLN A 187 52.42 -7.94 13.33
N ASN A 188 53.62 -8.29 13.80
CA ASN A 188 54.83 -7.52 13.52
C ASN A 188 55.10 -7.41 12.02
N GLY A 189 55.29 -6.17 11.54
CA GLY A 189 55.54 -5.85 10.13
C GLY A 189 54.28 -5.60 9.28
N SER A 190 53.08 -5.69 9.87
CA SER A 190 51.83 -5.26 9.22
C SER A 190 51.50 -3.81 9.57
N GLU A 191 51.03 -3.04 8.60
CA GLU A 191 50.66 -1.64 8.79
C GLU A 191 49.23 -1.51 9.33
N ASN A 192 48.96 -0.42 10.04
CA ASN A 192 47.59 -0.03 10.37
C ASN A 192 46.91 0.49 9.11
N SER A 193 45.61 0.26 8.98
CA SER A 193 44.84 0.78 7.87
C SER A 193 43.61 1.53 8.34
N ASP A 194 43.37 2.68 7.71
CA ASP A 194 42.24 3.54 7.99
C ASP A 194 41.44 3.73 6.71
N SER A 195 40.12 3.59 6.79
CA SER A 195 39.24 3.83 5.65
C SER A 195 38.06 4.70 6.07
N GLN A 196 37.65 5.59 5.16
CA GLN A 196 36.60 6.57 5.42
C GLN A 196 35.69 6.65 4.19
N TYR A 197 34.41 6.83 4.43
CA TYR A 197 33.40 6.87 3.39
C TYR A 197 32.31 7.87 3.76
N ALA A 198 31.93 8.71 2.81
CA ALA A 198 30.82 9.62 2.94
C ALA A 198 29.87 9.45 1.75
N ASN A 199 28.61 9.24 2.05
CA ASN A 199 27.51 9.14 1.11
C ASN A 199 26.61 10.36 1.32
N LEU A 200 26.54 11.22 0.31
CA LEU A 200 25.74 12.45 0.35
C LEU A 200 24.66 12.37 -0.74
N ARG A 201 23.42 12.61 -0.33
CA ARG A 201 22.24 12.59 -1.21
C ARG A 201 21.50 13.92 -1.12
N PRO A 202 22.02 14.99 -1.74
CA PRO A 202 21.32 16.24 -1.82
C PRO A 202 20.12 16.13 -2.79
N GLY A 203 19.05 16.85 -2.47
CA GLY A 203 17.85 16.91 -3.27
C GLY A 203 17.16 18.27 -3.14
N LEU A 204 16.41 18.62 -4.17
CA LEU A 204 15.59 19.83 -4.22
C LEU A 204 14.20 19.46 -4.76
N ASN A 205 13.16 19.86 -4.04
CA ASN A 205 11.78 19.75 -4.46
C ASN A 205 11.28 21.14 -4.87
N VAL A 206 10.71 21.27 -6.07
CA VAL A 206 10.05 22.50 -6.54
C VAL A 206 8.76 22.13 -7.25
N GLY A 207 7.62 22.41 -6.62
CA GLY A 207 6.32 21.92 -7.11
C GLY A 207 6.34 20.38 -7.27
N PRO A 208 5.97 19.81 -8.43
CA PRO A 208 6.01 18.35 -8.67
C PRO A 208 7.39 17.82 -9.11
N TRP A 209 8.40 18.68 -9.28
CA TRP A 209 9.73 18.26 -9.71
C TRP A 209 10.58 17.85 -8.50
N ARG A 210 11.30 16.72 -8.65
CA ARG A 210 12.24 16.19 -7.66
C ARG A 210 13.62 16.12 -8.31
N LEU A 211 14.51 17.04 -7.97
CA LEU A 211 15.92 16.94 -8.32
C LEU A 211 16.64 16.12 -7.25
N ARG A 212 17.42 15.13 -7.65
CA ARG A 212 18.19 14.25 -6.77
C ARG A 212 19.60 14.09 -7.29
N ASN A 213 20.55 14.04 -6.38
CA ASN A 213 21.94 13.70 -6.65
C ASN A 213 22.39 12.67 -5.60
N TYR A 214 23.20 11.72 -6.02
CA TYR A 214 23.87 10.77 -5.15
C TYR A 214 25.36 10.82 -5.46
N THR A 215 26.14 11.31 -4.50
CA THR A 215 27.59 11.39 -4.59
C THR A 215 28.24 10.69 -3.40
N THR A 216 29.41 10.11 -3.63
CA THR A 216 30.16 9.36 -2.64
C THR A 216 31.61 9.82 -2.61
N TRP A 217 32.13 10.09 -1.42
CA TRP A 217 33.55 10.24 -1.15
C TRP A 217 34.06 8.99 -0.46
N SER A 218 35.20 8.49 -0.89
CA SER A 218 35.85 7.37 -0.21
C SER A 218 37.34 7.63 -0.12
N ARG A 219 37.91 7.31 1.03
CA ARG A 219 39.34 7.21 1.25
C ARG A 219 39.68 5.77 1.59
N ASP A 220 40.56 5.19 0.80
CA ASP A 220 41.00 3.81 0.98
C ASP A 220 42.11 3.67 2.04
N GLU A 221 42.47 2.42 2.32
CA GLU A 221 43.49 2.03 3.29
C GLU A 221 44.90 2.55 2.94
N SER A 222 45.16 2.84 1.66
CA SER A 222 46.42 3.45 1.19
C SER A 222 46.43 4.97 1.31
N GLY A 223 45.33 5.56 1.77
CA GLY A 223 45.14 6.98 1.94
C GLY A 223 44.70 7.71 0.67
N GLN A 224 44.43 7.02 -0.44
CA GLN A 224 43.94 7.62 -1.68
C GLN A 224 42.46 7.98 -1.52
N ASP A 225 42.10 9.20 -1.92
CA ASP A 225 40.74 9.69 -1.90
C ASP A 225 40.16 9.83 -3.31
N LYS A 226 38.85 9.61 -3.42
CA LYS A 226 38.12 9.80 -4.67
C LYS A 226 36.72 10.31 -4.39
N TRP A 227 36.20 11.06 -5.37
CA TRP A 227 34.84 11.59 -5.33
C TRP A 227 34.07 11.13 -6.58
N ASP A 228 33.06 10.30 -6.36
CA ASP A 228 32.28 9.67 -7.42
C ASP A 228 30.83 10.16 -7.37
N THR A 229 30.34 10.74 -8.47
CA THR A 229 28.90 11.04 -8.62
C THR A 229 28.19 9.85 -9.25
N VAL A 230 27.37 9.17 -8.47
CA VAL A 230 26.70 7.93 -8.86
C VAL A 230 25.50 8.20 -9.77
N TYR A 231 24.61 9.14 -9.41
CA TYR A 231 23.47 9.53 -10.26
C TYR A 231 23.10 10.99 -9.99
N THR A 232 22.71 11.72 -11.04
CA THR A 232 21.99 13.00 -10.94
C THR A 232 20.78 12.98 -11.87
N TYR A 233 19.58 13.17 -11.33
CA TYR A 233 18.36 13.16 -12.13
C TYR A 233 17.29 14.10 -11.57
N ALA A 234 16.41 14.54 -12.47
CA ALA A 234 15.15 15.18 -12.15
C ALA A 234 14.01 14.23 -12.49
N GLN A 235 13.09 14.00 -11.56
CA GLN A 235 11.92 13.16 -11.79
C GLN A 235 10.61 13.90 -11.50
N ARG A 236 9.54 13.50 -12.18
CA ARG A 236 8.19 14.04 -12.03
C ARG A 236 7.15 12.99 -12.38
N ALA A 237 6.10 12.90 -11.57
CA ALA A 237 4.91 12.12 -11.89
C ALA A 237 4.07 12.78 -13.00
N ILE A 238 3.63 12.01 -13.98
CA ILE A 238 2.68 12.38 -15.03
C ILE A 238 1.38 11.63 -14.77
N ILE A 239 0.55 12.20 -13.88
CA ILE A 239 -0.67 11.59 -13.34
C ILE A 239 -1.61 11.04 -14.43
N PRO A 240 -1.93 11.79 -15.53
CA PRO A 240 -2.85 11.28 -16.56
C PRO A 240 -2.35 10.02 -17.28
N LEU A 241 -1.03 9.82 -17.35
CA LEU A 241 -0.40 8.67 -17.98
C LEU A 241 -0.07 7.55 -16.99
N ARG A 242 -0.34 7.77 -15.68
CA ARG A 242 0.09 6.93 -14.56
C ARG A 242 1.57 6.54 -14.67
N ALA A 243 2.42 7.51 -14.99
CA ALA A 243 3.82 7.29 -15.32
C ALA A 243 4.76 8.25 -14.60
N GLN A 244 6.00 7.81 -14.42
CA GLN A 244 7.12 8.61 -13.93
C GLN A 244 7.96 9.07 -15.14
N LEU A 245 8.18 10.37 -15.25
CA LEU A 245 9.17 10.96 -16.15
C LEU A 245 10.48 11.15 -15.37
N THR A 246 11.57 10.58 -15.88
CA THR A 246 12.92 10.69 -15.31
C THR A 246 13.87 11.28 -16.35
N LEU A 247 14.56 12.36 -16.00
CA LEU A 247 15.54 13.06 -16.84
C LEU A 247 16.89 13.08 -16.14
N GLY A 248 17.96 12.65 -16.81
CA GLY A 248 19.30 12.54 -16.23
C GLY A 248 19.74 11.08 -16.11
N ASP A 249 20.43 10.76 -15.01
CA ASP A 249 20.99 9.45 -14.75
C ASP A 249 19.97 8.48 -14.14
N SER A 250 19.71 7.35 -14.78
CA SER A 250 18.87 6.27 -14.24
C SER A 250 19.19 4.94 -14.92
N SER A 251 18.35 3.93 -14.71
CA SER A 251 18.47 2.61 -15.34
C SER A 251 17.15 2.20 -16.01
N ALA A 252 17.24 1.54 -17.17
CA ALA A 252 16.06 0.99 -17.86
C ALA A 252 15.50 -0.23 -17.10
N PRO A 253 14.16 -0.42 -17.04
CA PRO A 253 13.56 -1.56 -16.37
C PRO A 253 13.99 -2.91 -16.94
N ALA A 254 14.12 -3.91 -16.06
CA ALA A 254 14.59 -5.26 -16.40
C ALA A 254 13.47 -6.29 -16.59
N ASP A 255 12.24 -5.85 -16.88
CA ASP A 255 11.09 -6.77 -17.00
C ASP A 255 11.22 -7.68 -18.24
N VAL A 256 11.68 -7.10 -19.36
CA VAL A 256 11.85 -7.79 -20.65
C VAL A 256 13.33 -8.08 -20.92
N PHE A 257 14.13 -7.02 -21.05
CA PHE A 257 15.58 -7.06 -21.28
C PHE A 257 16.37 -6.97 -19.97
N ASP A 258 17.69 -7.08 -20.06
CA ASP A 258 18.58 -6.80 -18.94
C ASP A 258 18.61 -5.27 -18.65
N SER A 259 18.82 -4.88 -17.38
CA SER A 259 18.82 -3.46 -16.96
C SER A 259 19.98 -2.69 -17.60
N MET A 260 19.69 -1.51 -18.16
CA MET A 260 20.69 -0.67 -18.84
C MET A 260 20.84 0.68 -18.15
N PRO A 261 22.00 0.99 -17.52
CA PRO A 261 22.26 2.32 -16.97
C PRO A 261 22.42 3.35 -18.10
N PHE A 262 21.78 4.50 -17.94
CA PHE A 262 21.74 5.55 -18.96
C PHE A 262 21.79 6.96 -18.38
N ARG A 263 22.17 7.90 -19.24
CA ARG A 263 21.96 9.34 -19.05
C ARG A 263 21.09 9.88 -20.18
N GLY A 264 19.88 10.32 -19.88
CA GLY A 264 18.89 10.70 -20.91
C GLY A 264 17.50 10.94 -20.35
N GLY A 265 16.48 10.44 -21.04
CA GLY A 265 15.08 10.54 -20.63
C GLY A 265 14.38 9.18 -20.59
N GLN A 266 13.51 9.00 -19.62
CA GLN A 266 12.64 7.82 -19.50
C GLN A 266 11.24 8.22 -19.09
N LEU A 267 10.24 7.63 -19.74
CA LEU A 267 8.85 7.65 -19.32
C LEU A 267 8.41 6.20 -19.08
N ALA A 268 8.11 5.86 -17.84
CA ALA A 268 7.71 4.50 -17.45
C ALA A 268 6.46 4.53 -16.58
N SER A 269 5.54 3.58 -16.78
CA SER A 269 4.37 3.42 -15.90
C SER A 269 4.81 3.16 -14.45
N ASP A 270 4.19 3.86 -13.48
CA ASP A 270 4.47 3.70 -12.06
C ASP A 270 3.38 2.84 -11.40
N ASP A 271 3.75 1.64 -10.98
CA ASP A 271 2.85 0.68 -10.33
C ASP A 271 2.34 1.17 -8.97
N ASP A 272 3.03 2.12 -8.34
CA ASP A 272 2.62 2.65 -7.03
C ASP A 272 1.44 3.63 -7.12
N MET A 273 1.18 4.21 -8.30
CA MET A 273 -0.02 5.03 -8.56
C MET A 273 -1.32 4.20 -8.59
N LEU A 274 -1.21 2.87 -8.73
CA LEU A 274 -2.34 1.96 -8.61
C LEU A 274 -2.58 1.62 -7.14
N PRO A 275 -3.84 1.47 -6.67
CA PRO A 275 -4.16 0.94 -5.35
C PRO A 275 -3.47 -0.40 -5.09
N ASP A 276 -3.18 -0.73 -3.83
CA ASP A 276 -2.45 -1.98 -3.48
C ASP A 276 -3.25 -3.24 -3.84
N SER A 277 -4.58 -3.14 -3.84
CA SER A 277 -5.51 -4.13 -4.38
C SER A 277 -5.28 -4.41 -5.87
N LEU A 278 -4.72 -3.46 -6.63
CA LEU A 278 -4.44 -3.56 -8.07
C LEU A 278 -2.95 -3.75 -8.41
N LYS A 279 -2.07 -3.86 -7.42
CA LYS A 279 -0.65 -4.21 -7.62
C LYS A 279 -0.44 -5.70 -7.89
N GLY A 280 0.62 -6.03 -8.62
CA GLY A 280 0.94 -7.41 -8.98
C GLY A 280 -0.13 -8.10 -9.84
N TYR A 281 -0.06 -9.43 -9.89
CA TYR A 281 -1.06 -10.28 -10.54
C TYR A 281 -1.92 -10.97 -9.48
N ALA A 282 -3.24 -10.88 -9.62
CA ALA A 282 -4.21 -11.77 -8.99
C ALA A 282 -5.27 -12.12 -10.05
N PRO A 283 -5.80 -13.35 -10.05
CA PRO A 283 -6.85 -13.73 -10.99
C PRO A 283 -8.12 -12.91 -10.70
N VAL A 284 -8.84 -12.56 -11.75
CA VAL A 284 -10.14 -11.88 -11.63
C VAL A 284 -11.21 -12.93 -11.35
N VAL A 285 -11.98 -12.76 -10.27
CA VAL A 285 -13.10 -13.65 -9.95
C VAL A 285 -14.33 -13.21 -10.75
N ARG A 286 -14.85 -14.08 -11.61
CA ARG A 286 -16.10 -13.84 -12.36
C ARG A 286 -17.15 -14.85 -11.91
N GLY A 287 -18.39 -14.40 -11.74
CA GLY A 287 -19.51 -15.25 -11.35
C GLY A 287 -20.87 -14.59 -11.62
N ILE A 288 -21.95 -15.31 -11.34
CA ILE A 288 -23.33 -14.82 -11.44
C ILE A 288 -24.02 -15.08 -10.10
N ALA A 289 -24.53 -14.03 -9.47
CA ALA A 289 -25.38 -14.09 -8.29
C ALA A 289 -26.85 -14.11 -8.72
N ARG A 290 -27.67 -14.98 -8.12
CA ARG A 290 -29.12 -15.03 -8.41
C ARG A 290 -29.89 -13.98 -7.61
N THR A 291 -29.38 -13.62 -6.45
CA THR A 291 -29.96 -12.67 -5.49
C THR A 291 -28.91 -11.67 -5.04
N ASN A 292 -29.25 -10.79 -4.08
CA ASN A 292 -28.22 -10.02 -3.38
C ASN A 292 -27.38 -10.99 -2.54
N ALA A 293 -26.22 -11.36 -3.07
CA ALA A 293 -25.44 -12.48 -2.59
C ALA A 293 -24.17 -11.99 -1.88
N GLN A 294 -23.77 -12.71 -0.83
CA GLN A 294 -22.51 -12.53 -0.15
C GLN A 294 -21.44 -13.37 -0.84
N VAL A 295 -20.46 -12.74 -1.47
CA VAL A 295 -19.31 -13.41 -2.08
C VAL A 295 -18.17 -13.44 -1.08
N VAL A 296 -17.75 -14.65 -0.69
CA VAL A 296 -16.66 -14.92 0.22
C VAL A 296 -15.54 -15.63 -0.53
N VAL A 297 -14.34 -15.05 -0.55
CA VAL A 297 -13.15 -15.67 -1.12
C VAL A 297 -12.22 -16.09 0.01
N ARG A 298 -11.87 -17.37 0.03
CA ARG A 298 -10.92 -17.97 0.96
C ARG A 298 -9.65 -18.37 0.23
N GLN A 299 -8.52 -18.27 0.92
CA GLN A 299 -7.26 -18.82 0.47
C GLN A 299 -6.59 -19.50 1.66
N ASN A 300 -6.15 -20.75 1.46
CA ASN A 300 -5.57 -21.58 2.53
C ASN A 300 -6.51 -21.73 3.73
N GLY A 301 -7.84 -21.75 3.49
CA GLY A 301 -8.87 -21.82 4.53
C GLY A 301 -9.19 -20.49 5.23
N TYR A 302 -8.38 -19.45 5.04
CA TYR A 302 -8.63 -18.12 5.60
C TYR A 302 -9.50 -17.29 4.65
N GLN A 303 -10.49 -16.58 5.19
CA GLN A 303 -11.27 -15.60 4.43
C GLN A 303 -10.41 -14.37 4.15
N ILE A 304 -10.05 -14.17 2.88
CA ILE A 304 -9.20 -13.06 2.43
C ILE A 304 -10.01 -11.92 1.79
N TYR A 305 -11.24 -12.21 1.36
CA TYR A 305 -12.13 -11.22 0.75
C TYR A 305 -13.58 -11.56 1.08
N GLN A 306 -14.37 -10.53 1.35
CA GLN A 306 -15.81 -10.63 1.47
C GLN A 306 -16.43 -9.34 0.91
N THR A 307 -17.46 -9.48 0.10
CA THR A 307 -18.30 -8.36 -0.38
C THR A 307 -19.73 -8.84 -0.61
N TYR A 308 -20.68 -7.93 -0.63
CA TYR A 308 -22.02 -8.18 -1.15
C TYR A 308 -22.08 -7.73 -2.60
N VAL A 309 -22.83 -8.46 -3.44
CA VAL A 309 -23.01 -8.16 -4.86
C VAL A 309 -24.49 -8.19 -5.19
N ALA A 310 -24.92 -7.24 -6.01
CA ALA A 310 -26.27 -7.21 -6.56
C ALA A 310 -26.58 -8.46 -7.41
N PRO A 311 -27.87 -8.83 -7.58
CA PRO A 311 -28.27 -9.88 -8.49
C PRO A 311 -27.71 -9.65 -9.90
N GLY A 312 -27.18 -10.71 -10.53
CA GLY A 312 -26.59 -10.67 -11.86
C GLY A 312 -25.09 -10.98 -11.89
N ALA A 313 -24.44 -10.65 -12.99
CA ALA A 313 -23.02 -10.91 -13.18
C ALA A 313 -22.16 -9.98 -12.32
N PHE A 314 -21.16 -10.55 -11.65
CA PHE A 314 -20.17 -9.80 -10.87
C PHE A 314 -18.74 -10.12 -11.30
N GLU A 315 -17.85 -9.15 -11.08
CA GLU A 315 -16.42 -9.27 -11.31
C GLU A 315 -15.66 -8.67 -10.12
N ILE A 316 -14.78 -9.45 -9.51
CA ILE A 316 -13.89 -8.98 -8.43
C ILE A 316 -12.46 -8.93 -8.98
N ALA A 317 -12.00 -7.71 -9.25
CA ALA A 317 -10.66 -7.43 -9.77
C ALA A 317 -9.71 -6.80 -8.74
N ASP A 318 -10.21 -6.46 -7.54
CA ASP A 318 -9.51 -5.69 -6.51
C ASP A 318 -9.05 -6.53 -5.30
N MET A 319 -8.76 -7.81 -5.52
CA MET A 319 -8.16 -8.67 -4.49
C MET A 319 -6.67 -8.36 -4.34
N TYR A 320 -6.17 -8.20 -3.11
CA TYR A 320 -4.73 -8.07 -2.87
C TYR A 320 -3.95 -9.27 -3.43
N PRO A 321 -2.79 -9.05 -4.09
CA PRO A 321 -1.93 -10.16 -4.47
C PRO A 321 -1.36 -10.78 -3.20
N THR A 322 -1.75 -12.02 -2.91
CA THR A 322 -1.10 -12.76 -1.82
C THR A 322 0.21 -13.32 -2.36
N GLY A 323 1.32 -12.99 -1.69
CA GLY A 323 2.67 -13.40 -2.11
C GLY A 323 2.87 -14.92 -2.12
N GLY A 324 1.99 -15.66 -1.44
CA GLY A 324 1.82 -17.10 -1.61
C GLY A 324 0.80 -17.38 -2.70
N ALA A 325 1.24 -18.02 -3.78
CA ALA A 325 0.32 -18.69 -4.69
C ALA A 325 -0.51 -19.73 -3.91
N GLY A 326 -1.74 -20.01 -4.33
CA GLY A 326 -2.63 -20.89 -3.60
C GLY A 326 -4.06 -20.67 -4.03
N ASP A 327 -4.77 -21.76 -4.25
CA ASP A 327 -6.08 -21.71 -4.91
C ASP A 327 -7.08 -20.90 -4.07
N LEU A 328 -7.87 -20.09 -4.76
CA LEU A 328 -8.91 -19.26 -4.17
C LEU A 328 -10.21 -20.07 -4.15
N ASP A 329 -10.73 -20.36 -2.97
CA ASP A 329 -12.02 -20.99 -2.78
C ASP A 329 -13.10 -19.90 -2.68
N VAL A 330 -13.96 -19.81 -3.69
CA VAL A 330 -15.01 -18.80 -3.78
C VAL A 330 -16.34 -19.45 -3.40
N THR A 331 -17.00 -18.86 -2.40
CA THR A 331 -18.35 -19.20 -1.98
C THR A 331 -19.27 -18.01 -2.25
N VAL A 332 -20.32 -18.22 -3.05
CA VAL A 332 -21.39 -17.24 -3.28
C VAL A 332 -22.61 -17.69 -2.47
N LYS A 333 -22.89 -16.98 -1.38
CA LYS A 333 -24.02 -17.25 -0.49
C LYS A 333 -25.19 -16.36 -0.87
N GLU A 334 -26.23 -16.97 -1.42
CA GLU A 334 -27.45 -16.31 -1.86
C GLU A 334 -28.34 -15.92 -0.67
N ALA A 335 -29.26 -14.97 -0.87
CA ALA A 335 -30.19 -14.50 0.16
C ALA A 335 -31.14 -15.59 0.67
N ASP A 336 -31.43 -16.61 -0.16
CA ASP A 336 -32.22 -17.79 0.22
C ASP A 336 -31.44 -18.81 1.07
N GLY A 337 -30.16 -18.55 1.33
CA GLY A 337 -29.27 -19.41 2.09
C GLY A 337 -28.60 -20.52 1.25
N SER A 338 -28.87 -20.62 -0.04
CA SER A 338 -28.14 -21.51 -0.93
C SER A 338 -26.71 -21.01 -1.19
N GLU A 339 -25.76 -21.93 -1.34
CA GLU A 339 -24.35 -21.60 -1.58
C GLU A 339 -23.87 -22.19 -2.91
N GLN A 340 -23.15 -21.39 -3.68
CA GLN A 340 -22.41 -21.83 -4.86
C GLN A 340 -20.92 -21.84 -4.54
N HIS A 341 -20.23 -22.96 -4.78
CA HIS A 341 -18.80 -23.08 -4.51
C HIS A 341 -18.03 -23.34 -5.80
N PHE A 342 -16.93 -22.61 -6.01
CA PHE A 342 -15.97 -22.89 -7.07
C PHE A 342 -14.57 -22.45 -6.67
N THR A 343 -13.56 -23.18 -7.16
CA THR A 343 -12.16 -22.91 -6.85
C THR A 343 -11.47 -22.29 -8.07
N LEU A 344 -10.80 -21.16 -7.86
CA LEU A 344 -9.96 -20.48 -8.84
C LEU A 344 -8.50 -20.69 -8.50
N PRO A 345 -7.77 -21.50 -9.27
CA PRO A 345 -6.39 -21.76 -8.91
C PRO A 345 -5.48 -20.56 -9.24
N TYR A 346 -4.54 -20.25 -8.35
CA TYR A 346 -3.73 -19.03 -8.40
C TYR A 346 -2.23 -19.33 -8.31
N ALA A 347 -1.51 -18.92 -9.35
CA ALA A 347 -0.06 -18.84 -9.39
C ALA A 347 0.39 -17.53 -10.07
N SER A 348 1.48 -16.93 -9.61
CA SER A 348 1.97 -15.66 -10.14
C SER A 348 3.46 -15.71 -10.47
N LEU A 349 3.83 -15.13 -11.61
CA LEU A 349 5.20 -14.80 -11.98
C LEU A 349 5.32 -13.27 -12.01
N PRO A 350 6.51 -12.70 -11.76
CA PRO A 350 6.71 -11.25 -11.82
C PRO A 350 6.31 -10.58 -13.14
N VAL A 351 6.26 -11.33 -14.25
CA VAL A 351 5.88 -10.81 -15.58
C VAL A 351 4.37 -10.79 -15.83
N LEU A 352 3.58 -11.57 -15.09
CA LEU A 352 2.13 -11.63 -15.30
C LEU A 352 1.47 -10.31 -14.88
N GLN A 353 0.51 -9.86 -15.69
CA GLN A 353 -0.26 -8.65 -15.44
C GLN A 353 -1.73 -8.98 -15.31
N ARG A 354 -2.45 -8.23 -14.48
CA ARG A 354 -3.92 -8.31 -14.42
C ARG A 354 -4.52 -7.94 -15.77
N GLU A 355 -5.68 -8.52 -16.07
CA GLU A 355 -6.44 -8.24 -17.28
C GLU A 355 -6.66 -6.72 -17.46
N GLY A 356 -6.43 -6.22 -18.68
CA GLY A 356 -6.57 -4.80 -19.02
C GLY A 356 -5.42 -3.89 -18.57
N ARG A 357 -4.47 -4.39 -17.77
CA ARG A 357 -3.33 -3.60 -17.30
C ARG A 357 -2.22 -3.55 -18.34
N LEU A 358 -1.77 -2.33 -18.65
CA LEU A 358 -0.61 -2.05 -19.49
C LEU A 358 0.53 -1.50 -18.63
N LYS A 359 1.65 -2.23 -18.55
CA LYS A 359 2.92 -1.75 -18.03
C LYS A 359 3.84 -1.43 -19.20
N TYR A 360 4.42 -0.24 -19.23
CA TYR A 360 5.24 0.22 -20.35
C TYR A 360 6.43 1.05 -19.88
N ALA A 361 7.50 1.05 -20.68
CA ALA A 361 8.62 1.97 -20.49
C ALA A 361 9.22 2.37 -21.84
N LEU A 362 9.43 3.68 -22.00
CA LEU A 362 10.15 4.29 -23.11
C LEU A 362 11.41 4.94 -22.53
N THR A 363 12.59 4.48 -22.94
CA THR A 363 13.88 5.01 -22.49
C THR A 363 14.71 5.40 -23.69
N GLY A 364 15.35 6.57 -23.62
CA GLY A 364 16.30 7.03 -24.64
C GLY A 364 17.40 7.86 -24.01
N GLY A 365 18.65 7.58 -24.37
CA GLY A 365 19.78 8.26 -23.76
C GLY A 365 21.12 7.70 -24.19
N GLN A 366 22.17 8.11 -23.48
CA GLN A 366 23.52 7.59 -23.66
C GLN A 366 23.77 6.49 -22.64
N TYR A 367 24.31 5.36 -23.10
CA TYR A 367 24.73 4.29 -22.21
C TYR A 367 25.84 4.77 -21.26
N ARG A 368 25.74 4.35 -20.00
CA ARG A 368 26.64 4.78 -18.92
C ARG A 368 27.26 3.60 -18.21
N SER A 369 28.41 3.16 -18.69
CA SER A 369 29.23 2.14 -18.02
C SER A 369 29.91 2.71 -16.78
N TYR A 370 30.27 1.83 -15.84
CA TYR A 370 31.13 2.19 -14.71
C TYR A 370 32.58 2.41 -15.18
N ASN A 371 32.98 1.76 -16.28
CA ASN A 371 34.29 1.90 -16.86
C ASN A 371 34.35 3.12 -17.79
N GLY A 372 35.19 4.10 -17.46
CA GLY A 372 35.33 5.35 -18.22
C GLY A 372 35.96 5.18 -19.61
N SER A 373 36.57 4.02 -19.92
CA SER A 373 37.11 3.73 -21.26
C SER A 373 36.03 3.31 -22.27
N VAL A 374 34.83 2.95 -21.79
CA VAL A 374 33.72 2.51 -22.64
C VAL A 374 33.10 3.69 -23.38
N GLU A 375 32.92 3.53 -24.70
CA GLU A 375 32.36 4.57 -25.55
C GLU A 375 30.91 4.91 -25.19
N LYS A 376 30.65 6.20 -24.95
CA LYS A 376 29.30 6.72 -24.66
C LYS A 376 28.41 6.61 -25.91
N THR A 377 27.68 5.51 -26.01
CA THR A 377 26.87 5.20 -27.19
C THR A 377 25.39 5.52 -26.92
N PRO A 378 24.71 6.29 -27.78
CA PRO A 378 23.26 6.48 -27.70
C PRO A 378 22.49 5.16 -27.90
N PHE A 379 21.38 5.00 -27.19
CA PHE A 379 20.46 3.90 -27.38
C PHE A 379 19.01 4.33 -27.10
N GLY A 380 18.08 3.55 -27.65
CA GLY A 380 16.65 3.59 -27.35
C GLY A 380 16.16 2.22 -26.90
N GLN A 381 15.21 2.21 -25.98
CA GLN A 381 14.54 1.01 -25.50
C GLN A 381 13.05 1.27 -25.31
N ILE A 382 12.23 0.36 -25.82
CA ILE A 382 10.77 0.35 -25.64
C ILE A 382 10.36 -1.02 -25.12
N THR A 383 9.62 -1.06 -24.03
CA THR A 383 9.05 -2.31 -23.49
C THR A 383 7.57 -2.13 -23.17
N GLY A 384 6.80 -3.20 -23.36
CA GLY A 384 5.37 -3.24 -23.08
C GLY A 384 4.95 -4.63 -22.59
N ILE A 385 4.06 -4.65 -21.59
CA ILE A 385 3.50 -5.85 -20.97
C ILE A 385 2.01 -5.61 -20.79
N TYR A 386 1.18 -6.45 -21.39
CA TYR A 386 -0.26 -6.29 -21.39
C TYR A 386 -0.96 -7.55 -20.88
N GLY A 387 -1.80 -7.40 -19.86
CA GLY A 387 -2.62 -8.47 -19.33
C GLY A 387 -3.87 -8.70 -20.18
N LEU A 388 -3.99 -9.90 -20.72
CA LEU A 388 -5.10 -10.36 -21.55
C LEU A 388 -6.08 -11.21 -20.70
N PRO A 389 -7.31 -11.45 -21.21
CA PRO A 389 -8.27 -12.34 -20.55
C PRO A 389 -7.72 -13.75 -20.32
N TYR A 390 -8.36 -14.49 -19.41
CA TYR A 390 -8.03 -15.89 -19.06
C TYR A 390 -6.61 -16.08 -18.48
N GLY A 391 -6.07 -15.05 -17.81
CA GLY A 391 -4.77 -15.13 -17.16
C GLY A 391 -3.59 -15.20 -18.13
N LEU A 392 -3.79 -14.77 -19.39
CA LEU A 392 -2.73 -14.63 -20.40
C LEU A 392 -2.07 -13.24 -20.25
N THR A 393 -0.78 -13.15 -20.51
CA THR A 393 -0.04 -11.88 -20.55
C THR A 393 0.88 -11.89 -21.75
N LEU A 394 0.77 -10.88 -22.61
CA LEU A 394 1.66 -10.68 -23.74
C LEU A 394 2.69 -9.62 -23.38
N TYR A 395 3.97 -9.88 -23.68
CA TYR A 395 5.02 -8.90 -23.44
C TYR A 395 6.08 -8.91 -24.53
N GLY A 396 6.79 -7.80 -24.63
CA GLY A 396 7.88 -7.66 -25.58
C GLY A 396 8.54 -6.31 -25.51
N GLY A 397 9.51 -6.11 -26.38
CA GLY A 397 10.21 -4.85 -26.49
C GLY A 397 11.21 -4.80 -27.63
N LEU A 398 11.74 -3.60 -27.83
CA LEU A 398 12.76 -3.27 -28.83
C LEU A 398 13.90 -2.55 -28.14
N GLN A 399 15.13 -2.88 -28.51
CA GLN A 399 16.33 -2.12 -28.18
C GLN A 399 17.08 -1.76 -29.46
N GLU A 400 17.53 -0.52 -29.57
CA GLU A 400 18.25 -0.01 -30.72
C GLU A 400 19.44 0.86 -30.28
N SER A 401 20.58 0.64 -30.91
CA SER A 401 21.79 1.45 -30.86
C SER A 401 22.55 1.30 -32.18
N SER A 402 23.54 2.15 -32.43
CA SER A 402 24.37 2.08 -33.65
C SER A 402 25.10 0.73 -33.83
N LYS A 403 25.37 0.03 -32.71
CA LYS A 403 26.13 -1.22 -32.67
C LYS A 403 25.28 -2.44 -32.30
N TYR A 404 24.01 -2.25 -31.97
CA TYR A 404 23.17 -3.31 -31.41
C TYR A 404 21.69 -3.09 -31.70
N GLN A 405 20.99 -4.14 -32.12
CA GLN A 405 19.55 -4.14 -32.33
C GLN A 405 18.98 -5.43 -31.75
N SER A 406 17.86 -5.36 -31.03
CA SER A 406 17.16 -6.57 -30.60
C SER A 406 15.66 -6.40 -30.48
N ILE A 407 14.96 -7.52 -30.67
CA ILE A 407 13.53 -7.66 -30.49
C ILE A 407 13.27 -8.82 -29.52
N ALA A 408 12.44 -8.56 -28.51
CA ALA A 408 12.00 -9.56 -27.55
C ALA A 408 10.49 -9.75 -27.65
N THR A 409 10.04 -10.99 -27.58
CA THR A 409 8.63 -11.35 -27.52
C THR A 409 8.42 -12.49 -26.53
N GLY A 410 7.35 -12.41 -25.75
CA GLY A 410 7.07 -13.38 -24.71
C GLY A 410 5.60 -13.50 -24.37
N LEU A 411 5.26 -14.67 -23.84
CA LEU A 411 3.92 -15.01 -23.37
C LEU A 411 4.02 -15.56 -21.95
N GLY A 412 3.18 -15.05 -21.07
CA GLY A 412 2.93 -15.59 -19.74
C GLY A 412 1.52 -16.14 -19.64
N LYS A 413 1.34 -17.26 -18.95
CA LYS A 413 0.02 -17.82 -18.66
C LYS A 413 -0.03 -18.30 -17.21
N ASN A 414 -1.04 -17.85 -16.47
CA ASN A 414 -1.46 -18.55 -15.27
C ASN A 414 -2.28 -19.77 -15.68
N MET A 415 -1.74 -20.97 -15.47
CA MET A 415 -2.40 -22.25 -15.76
C MET A 415 -3.16 -22.81 -14.56
N GLY A 416 -3.30 -22.02 -13.49
CA GLY A 416 -4.03 -22.42 -12.30
C GLY A 416 -3.32 -23.54 -11.55
N GLU A 417 -3.94 -24.74 -11.50
CA GLU A 417 -3.45 -25.86 -10.69
C GLU A 417 -2.04 -26.27 -11.11
N LEU A 418 -1.73 -26.16 -12.40
CA LEU A 418 -0.41 -26.44 -12.94
C LEU A 418 0.60 -25.32 -12.70
N GLY A 419 0.24 -24.20 -12.07
CA GLY A 419 1.14 -23.08 -11.79
C GLY A 419 1.12 -22.00 -12.88
N ALA A 420 2.06 -21.08 -12.82
CA ALA A 420 2.25 -20.01 -13.80
C ALA A 420 3.52 -20.26 -14.61
N ILE A 421 3.44 -20.10 -15.92
CA ILE A 421 4.57 -20.25 -16.84
C ILE A 421 4.74 -18.98 -17.67
N SER A 422 5.98 -18.59 -17.95
CA SER A 422 6.28 -17.59 -18.97
C SER A 422 7.45 -18.03 -19.82
N ALA A 423 7.36 -17.80 -21.13
CA ALA A 423 8.44 -18.04 -22.06
C ALA A 423 8.63 -16.81 -22.95
N ASP A 424 9.89 -16.41 -23.13
CA ASP A 424 10.27 -15.36 -24.07
C ASP A 424 11.49 -15.72 -24.89
N MET A 425 11.54 -15.10 -26.06
CA MET A 425 12.62 -15.21 -27.02
C MET A 425 13.09 -13.80 -27.37
N THR A 426 14.40 -13.59 -27.27
CA THR A 426 15.08 -12.36 -27.70
C THR A 426 15.97 -12.67 -28.88
N GLN A 427 15.73 -12.02 -30.00
CA GLN A 427 16.56 -12.05 -31.19
C GLN A 427 17.42 -10.79 -31.23
N ALA A 428 18.73 -10.96 -31.33
CA ALA A 428 19.70 -9.87 -31.30
C ALA A 428 20.62 -9.88 -32.53
N TRP A 429 20.93 -8.69 -33.02
CA TRP A 429 21.93 -8.41 -34.05
C TRP A 429 22.95 -7.42 -33.48
N SER A 430 24.20 -7.83 -33.42
CA SER A 430 25.22 -7.13 -32.66
C SER A 430 26.51 -6.99 -33.46
N THR A 431 27.19 -5.86 -33.31
CA THR A 431 28.51 -5.61 -33.88
C THR A 431 29.52 -5.34 -32.77
N PRO A 432 30.25 -6.38 -32.31
CA PRO A 432 31.31 -6.23 -31.31
C PRO A 432 32.49 -5.38 -31.83
N GLN A 433 33.27 -4.76 -30.95
CA GLN A 433 34.43 -3.98 -31.36
C GLN A 433 35.48 -4.87 -32.07
N GLY A 434 35.84 -4.52 -33.31
CA GLY A 434 36.83 -5.26 -34.10
C GLY A 434 36.39 -6.65 -34.60
N GLY A 435 35.09 -6.98 -34.48
CA GLY A 435 34.53 -8.25 -34.96
C GLY A 435 33.43 -8.09 -36.01
N ASP A 436 33.08 -9.18 -36.66
CA ASP A 436 31.98 -9.21 -37.63
C ASP A 436 30.60 -9.09 -36.95
N LYS A 437 29.60 -8.67 -37.73
CA LYS A 437 28.21 -8.65 -37.28
C LYS A 437 27.76 -10.06 -36.91
N SER A 438 27.32 -10.23 -35.66
CA SER A 438 26.79 -11.47 -35.12
C SER A 438 25.27 -11.43 -35.01
N ASN A 439 24.65 -12.60 -35.14
CA ASN A 439 23.23 -12.84 -34.94
C ASN A 439 23.10 -13.95 -33.89
N GLY A 440 22.26 -13.73 -32.88
CA GLY A 440 21.87 -14.83 -32.01
C GLY A 440 20.56 -14.61 -31.26
N GLN A 441 20.15 -15.69 -30.61
CA GLN A 441 18.90 -15.81 -29.88
C GLN A 441 19.16 -16.16 -28.41
N SER A 442 18.31 -15.65 -27.53
CA SER A 442 18.21 -16.05 -26.13
C SER A 442 16.78 -16.47 -25.82
N TRP A 443 16.63 -17.63 -25.20
CA TRP A 443 15.35 -18.20 -24.79
C TRP A 443 15.31 -18.22 -23.28
N ARG A 444 14.22 -17.72 -22.69
CA ARG A 444 14.01 -17.69 -21.25
C ARG A 444 12.68 -18.33 -20.91
N ALA A 445 12.69 -19.31 -20.01
CA ALA A 445 11.50 -19.92 -19.44
C ALA A 445 11.48 -19.72 -17.93
N ARG A 446 10.33 -19.38 -17.38
CA ARG A 446 10.09 -19.24 -15.93
C ARG A 446 8.85 -20.02 -15.56
N TYR A 447 8.86 -20.56 -14.35
CA TYR A 447 7.75 -21.33 -13.81
C TYR A 447 7.61 -21.07 -12.32
N SER A 448 6.40 -20.94 -11.81
CA SER A 448 6.15 -20.84 -10.37
C SER A 448 4.87 -21.57 -10.01
N LYS A 449 4.91 -22.36 -8.94
CA LYS A 449 3.76 -23.03 -8.36
C LYS A 449 3.88 -23.00 -6.85
N ASN A 450 2.77 -22.74 -6.18
CA ASN A 450 2.64 -23.02 -4.76
C ASN A 450 1.53 -24.04 -4.54
N VAL A 451 1.84 -25.07 -3.76
CA VAL A 451 1.00 -26.20 -3.45
C VAL A 451 0.61 -26.06 -1.99
N VAL A 452 -0.58 -25.49 -1.75
CA VAL A 452 -1.08 -25.17 -0.42
C VAL A 452 -1.24 -26.41 0.44
N GLY A 453 -1.78 -27.50 -0.14
CA GLY A 453 -2.09 -28.72 0.61
C GLY A 453 -0.86 -29.35 1.27
N THR A 454 0.31 -29.22 0.66
CA THR A 454 1.58 -29.67 1.24
C THR A 454 2.38 -28.53 1.88
N GLY A 455 2.05 -27.26 1.63
CA GLY A 455 2.86 -26.10 2.03
C GLY A 455 4.12 -25.90 1.18
N THR A 456 4.11 -26.36 -0.07
CA THR A 456 5.28 -26.33 -0.98
C THR A 456 5.21 -25.15 -1.95
N HIS A 457 6.09 -24.17 -1.80
CA HIS A 457 6.36 -23.18 -2.84
C HIS A 457 7.55 -23.61 -3.68
N PHE A 458 7.38 -23.63 -5.00
CA PHE A 458 8.39 -24.02 -5.97
C PHE A 458 8.45 -23.00 -7.10
N SER A 459 9.64 -22.45 -7.36
CA SER A 459 9.85 -21.46 -8.39
C SER A 459 11.13 -21.77 -9.16
N ILE A 460 11.01 -21.75 -10.48
CA ILE A 460 12.12 -21.69 -11.42
C ILE A 460 12.16 -20.24 -11.89
N ALA A 461 13.00 -19.45 -11.23
CA ALA A 461 13.14 -18.01 -11.48
C ALA A 461 13.61 -17.71 -12.91
N GLY A 462 14.36 -18.65 -13.50
CA GLY A 462 14.65 -18.64 -14.93
C GLY A 462 15.55 -19.79 -15.37
N TYR A 463 15.16 -20.42 -16.47
CA TYR A 463 16.08 -21.14 -17.35
C TYR A 463 16.33 -20.27 -18.59
N ARG A 464 17.53 -19.72 -18.71
CA ARG A 464 17.97 -18.92 -19.87
C ARG A 464 19.00 -19.70 -20.67
N TYR A 465 18.72 -19.89 -21.96
CA TYR A 465 19.65 -20.45 -22.94
C TYR A 465 19.96 -19.39 -23.99
N SER A 466 21.24 -19.04 -24.13
CA SER A 466 21.72 -18.07 -25.12
C SER A 466 22.62 -18.77 -26.14
N THR A 467 22.29 -18.64 -27.42
CA THR A 467 23.11 -19.15 -28.52
C THR A 467 24.49 -18.49 -28.55
N ARG A 468 25.47 -19.13 -29.21
CA ARG A 468 26.84 -18.60 -29.32
C ARG A 468 26.92 -17.25 -30.07
N GLY A 469 25.89 -16.87 -30.84
CA GLY A 469 25.85 -15.57 -31.52
C GLY A 469 25.12 -14.46 -30.75
N TYR A 470 24.51 -14.79 -29.60
CA TYR A 470 23.72 -13.84 -28.80
C TYR A 470 24.62 -13.04 -27.87
N TYR A 471 24.39 -11.74 -27.80
CA TYR A 471 25.02 -10.83 -26.86
C TYR A 471 23.94 -9.92 -26.28
N GLY A 472 24.08 -9.53 -25.01
CA GLY A 472 23.28 -8.45 -24.46
C GLY A 472 23.76 -7.10 -24.99
N MET A 473 22.88 -6.09 -25.01
CA MET A 473 23.28 -4.73 -25.41
C MET A 473 24.43 -4.21 -24.55
N GLN A 474 24.39 -4.44 -23.24
CA GLN A 474 25.44 -4.04 -22.31
C GLN A 474 26.80 -4.64 -22.69
N GLU A 475 26.86 -5.96 -22.94
CA GLU A 475 28.09 -6.67 -23.32
C GLU A 475 28.68 -6.10 -24.62
N ILE A 476 27.82 -5.76 -25.59
CA ILE A 476 28.27 -5.17 -26.85
C ILE A 476 28.79 -3.77 -26.63
N LEU A 477 28.08 -2.91 -25.92
CA LEU A 477 28.54 -1.54 -25.70
C LEU A 477 29.82 -1.51 -24.85
N ASP A 478 29.93 -2.34 -23.81
CA ASP A 478 31.15 -2.48 -23.01
C ASP A 478 32.34 -2.99 -23.85
N SER A 479 32.10 -3.85 -24.85
CA SER A 479 33.17 -4.31 -25.75
C SER A 479 33.86 -3.19 -26.54
N TRP A 480 33.21 -2.02 -26.70
CA TRP A 480 33.77 -0.83 -27.34
C TRP A 480 34.51 0.05 -26.32
N GLY A 481 35.53 -0.52 -25.68
CA GLY A 481 36.34 0.15 -24.67
C GLY A 481 36.94 -0.80 -23.62
N ASP A 482 36.36 -1.99 -23.49
CA ASP A 482 36.90 -3.11 -22.71
C ASP A 482 36.79 -4.42 -23.49
N SER A 483 37.90 -4.86 -24.09
CA SER A 483 37.95 -6.10 -24.87
C SER A 483 37.73 -7.36 -24.01
N ALA A 484 37.87 -7.28 -22.69
CA ALA A 484 37.60 -8.38 -21.77
C ALA A 484 36.10 -8.61 -21.54
N ALA A 485 35.24 -7.64 -21.86
CA ALA A 485 33.78 -7.74 -21.67
C ALA A 485 33.15 -8.94 -22.41
N LEU A 486 33.78 -9.45 -23.47
CA LEU A 486 33.30 -10.59 -24.25
C LEU A 486 33.89 -11.94 -23.83
N GLN A 487 34.73 -12.01 -22.79
CA GLN A 487 35.33 -13.27 -22.33
C GLN A 487 34.32 -14.14 -21.56
N ASP A 488 33.44 -13.55 -20.77
CA ASP A 488 32.51 -14.27 -19.90
C ASP A 488 31.07 -14.24 -20.42
N ARG A 489 30.90 -14.82 -21.60
CA ARG A 489 29.60 -14.93 -22.25
C ARG A 489 28.77 -16.07 -21.68
N ARG A 490 27.66 -15.70 -21.03
CA ARG A 490 26.71 -16.65 -20.43
C ARG A 490 26.03 -17.49 -21.53
N ARG A 491 26.14 -18.81 -21.40
CA ARG A 491 25.48 -19.81 -22.24
C ARG A 491 24.16 -20.24 -21.64
N ASN A 492 24.23 -20.79 -20.43
CA ASN A 492 23.07 -21.31 -19.69
C ASN A 492 23.04 -20.68 -18.31
N ARG A 493 21.85 -20.32 -17.85
CA ARG A 493 21.61 -19.98 -16.44
C ARG A 493 20.33 -20.68 -16.00
N ALA A 494 20.42 -21.47 -14.95
CA ALA A 494 19.29 -22.15 -14.33
C ALA A 494 19.20 -21.73 -12.87
N GLU A 495 18.03 -21.26 -12.45
CA GLU A 495 17.75 -20.84 -11.08
C GLU A 495 16.49 -21.53 -10.57
N LEU A 496 16.62 -22.15 -9.40
CA LEU A 496 15.55 -22.87 -8.73
C LEU A 496 15.52 -22.44 -7.27
N THR A 497 14.33 -22.16 -6.76
CA THR A 497 14.05 -21.94 -5.35
C THR A 497 12.84 -22.76 -4.94
N MET A 498 12.92 -23.40 -3.79
CA MET A 498 11.83 -24.18 -3.20
C MET A 498 11.79 -23.88 -1.71
N SER A 499 10.61 -23.61 -1.17
CA SER A 499 10.38 -23.53 0.26
C SER A 499 9.20 -24.40 0.64
N GLN A 500 9.38 -25.21 1.67
CA GLN A 500 8.44 -26.23 2.11
C GLN A 500 8.18 -26.04 3.60
N THR A 501 6.97 -25.66 3.96
CA THR A 501 6.53 -25.67 5.37
C THR A 501 6.16 -27.10 5.75
N LEU A 502 6.71 -27.62 6.85
CA LEU A 502 6.51 -29.00 7.30
C LEU A 502 5.43 -29.03 8.39
N GLY A 503 4.18 -28.82 7.98
CA GLY A 503 3.05 -28.75 8.91
C GLY A 503 3.17 -27.63 9.96
N PRO A 504 2.36 -27.66 11.04
CA PRO A 504 2.31 -26.56 12.00
C PRO A 504 3.49 -26.47 12.97
N SER A 505 4.26 -27.55 13.17
CA SER A 505 5.27 -27.64 14.25
C SER A 505 6.62 -28.22 13.85
N LEU A 506 6.79 -28.73 12.61
CA LEU A 506 8.05 -29.31 12.15
C LEU A 506 8.91 -28.31 11.35
N GLY A 507 8.59 -27.01 11.40
CA GLY A 507 9.40 -25.94 10.82
C GLY A 507 9.27 -25.79 9.30
N SER A 508 10.32 -25.26 8.67
CA SER A 508 10.39 -24.96 7.25
C SER A 508 11.72 -25.39 6.64
N LEU A 509 11.67 -25.94 5.43
CA LEU A 509 12.81 -26.32 4.62
C LEU A 509 12.91 -25.37 3.42
N THR A 510 14.09 -24.80 3.16
CA THR A 510 14.36 -23.95 2.00
C THR A 510 15.48 -24.56 1.18
N LEU A 511 15.33 -24.58 -0.14
CA LEU A 511 16.31 -25.03 -1.11
C LEU A 511 16.48 -23.92 -2.15
N SER A 512 17.71 -23.51 -2.42
CA SER A 512 18.02 -22.67 -3.57
C SER A 512 19.16 -23.26 -4.37
N ALA A 513 19.06 -23.21 -5.68
CA ALA A 513 20.05 -23.75 -6.60
C ALA A 513 20.22 -22.83 -7.80
N ALA A 514 21.46 -22.47 -8.11
CA ALA A 514 21.82 -21.71 -9.29
C ALA A 514 23.00 -22.38 -10.00
N ARG A 515 22.93 -22.45 -11.33
CA ARG A 515 24.03 -22.94 -12.16
C ARG A 515 24.16 -22.10 -13.41
N GLU A 516 25.39 -21.68 -13.70
CA GLU A 516 25.74 -20.92 -14.89
C GLU A 516 26.87 -21.59 -15.67
N ASP A 517 26.72 -21.69 -16.98
CA ASP A 517 27.75 -22.15 -17.90
C ASP A 517 28.12 -21.02 -18.88
N TYR A 518 29.39 -20.95 -19.29
CA TYR A 518 29.92 -19.89 -20.15
C TYR A 518 30.49 -20.44 -21.47
N TRP A 519 30.32 -19.73 -22.59
CA TRP A 519 30.77 -20.18 -23.91
C TRP A 519 32.30 -20.13 -24.07
N ASN A 520 32.91 -18.96 -23.87
CA ASN A 520 34.31 -18.70 -24.24
C ASN A 520 35.29 -19.20 -23.16
N SER A 521 35.03 -18.91 -21.88
CA SER A 521 35.86 -19.39 -20.77
C SER A 521 35.62 -20.87 -20.44
N GLY A 522 34.49 -21.44 -20.88
CA GLY A 522 34.12 -22.84 -20.59
C GLY A 522 34.10 -23.14 -19.10
N LYS A 523 33.91 -22.11 -18.26
CA LYS A 523 33.80 -22.19 -16.82
C LYS A 523 32.35 -22.49 -16.44
N THR A 524 32.17 -23.16 -15.30
CA THR A 524 30.86 -23.38 -14.69
C THR A 524 30.86 -22.82 -13.29
N MET A 525 29.84 -22.04 -12.96
CA MET A 525 29.56 -21.58 -11.61
C MET A 525 28.33 -22.31 -11.09
N ALA A 526 28.34 -22.68 -9.82
CA ALA A 526 27.21 -23.30 -9.16
C ALA A 526 27.09 -22.84 -7.72
N SER A 527 25.86 -22.63 -7.26
CA SER A 527 25.56 -22.35 -5.86
C SER A 527 24.34 -23.17 -5.45
N TYR A 528 24.46 -23.92 -4.36
CA TYR A 528 23.35 -24.65 -3.77
C TYR A 528 23.26 -24.26 -2.30
N SER A 529 22.05 -24.03 -1.80
CA SER A 529 21.78 -23.80 -0.38
C SER A 529 20.58 -24.63 0.06
N LEU A 530 20.68 -25.23 1.24
CA LEU A 530 19.62 -25.98 1.89
C LEU A 530 19.53 -25.48 3.33
N GLY A 531 18.41 -24.88 3.71
CA GLY A 531 18.14 -24.39 5.06
C GLY A 531 16.99 -25.15 5.70
N TYR A 532 17.09 -25.44 6.98
CA TYR A 532 15.98 -25.90 7.81
C TYR A 532 15.89 -24.97 9.01
N ASN A 533 14.72 -24.37 9.23
CA ASN A 533 14.48 -23.47 10.36
C ASN A 533 13.22 -23.92 11.09
N ASN A 534 13.27 -23.93 12.42
CA ASN A 534 12.11 -24.21 13.26
C ASN A 534 12.19 -23.41 14.56
N ASP A 535 11.07 -23.32 15.26
CA ASP A 535 10.97 -22.71 16.56
C ASP A 535 10.32 -23.68 17.57
N TRP A 536 10.72 -23.55 18.83
CA TRP A 536 10.19 -24.33 19.92
C TRP A 536 10.07 -23.46 21.17
N HIS A 537 8.84 -23.18 21.62
CA HIS A 537 8.56 -22.33 22.80
C HIS A 537 9.33 -20.99 22.77
N ASN A 538 9.26 -20.27 21.65
CA ASN A 538 9.95 -19.00 21.37
C ASN A 538 11.49 -19.12 21.18
N ILE A 539 12.08 -20.32 21.25
CA ILE A 539 13.48 -20.56 20.88
C ILE A 539 13.54 -20.87 19.39
N SER A 540 14.21 -20.05 18.60
CA SER A 540 14.41 -20.32 17.16
C SER A 540 15.73 -21.02 16.94
N TYR A 541 15.74 -22.02 16.05
CA TYR A 541 16.96 -22.71 15.65
C TYR A 541 16.94 -23.03 14.15
N GLY A 542 18.12 -23.00 13.54
CA GLY A 542 18.28 -23.18 12.11
C GLY A 542 19.56 -23.94 11.76
N ILE A 543 19.49 -24.78 10.73
CA ILE A 543 20.63 -25.44 10.10
C ILE A 543 20.65 -25.01 8.64
N THR A 544 21.78 -24.48 8.17
CA THR A 544 21.97 -24.12 6.77
C THR A 544 23.22 -24.79 6.22
N TRP A 545 23.06 -25.48 5.10
CA TRP A 545 24.17 -26.00 4.30
C TRP A 545 24.26 -25.21 3.00
N THR A 546 25.46 -24.80 2.62
CA THR A 546 25.72 -24.15 1.34
C THR A 546 26.91 -24.79 0.64
N TYR A 547 26.81 -24.87 -0.68
CA TYR A 547 27.89 -25.22 -1.58
C TYR A 547 28.05 -24.12 -2.60
N SER A 548 29.27 -23.62 -2.77
CA SER A 548 29.59 -22.70 -3.83
C SER A 548 30.75 -23.24 -4.66
N LYS A 549 30.61 -23.11 -5.98
CA LYS A 549 31.63 -23.42 -6.96
C LYS A 549 31.85 -22.18 -7.81
N ASN A 550 33.00 -21.54 -7.63
CA ASN A 550 33.39 -20.36 -8.37
C ASN A 550 34.52 -20.73 -9.32
N GLY A 551 34.30 -20.51 -10.62
CA GLY A 551 35.32 -20.72 -11.65
C GLY A 551 35.98 -19.40 -12.03
N SER A 552 37.32 -19.36 -12.01
CA SER A 552 38.11 -18.30 -12.64
C SER A 552 38.94 -18.87 -13.79
N ALA A 553 38.99 -18.11 -14.90
CA ALA A 553 39.85 -18.41 -16.04
C ALA A 553 41.13 -17.58 -15.91
N GLY A 554 42.30 -18.23 -15.88
CA GLY A 554 43.58 -17.52 -15.87
C GLY A 554 43.91 -16.91 -17.24
N SER A 555 44.37 -15.66 -17.26
CA SER A 555 44.52 -14.86 -18.48
C SER A 555 45.61 -15.30 -19.46
N SER A 556 46.45 -16.28 -19.12
CA SER A 556 47.67 -16.58 -19.90
C SER A 556 47.88 -18.03 -20.33
N ASP A 557 47.13 -19.02 -19.81
CA ASP A 557 47.47 -20.44 -20.06
C ASP A 557 46.28 -21.42 -20.11
N GLY A 558 45.04 -20.93 -20.20
CA GLY A 558 43.84 -21.78 -20.33
C GLY A 558 43.52 -22.68 -19.11
N ASN A 559 44.34 -22.66 -18.07
CA ASN A 559 44.10 -23.39 -16.82
C ASN A 559 42.91 -22.78 -16.06
N LYS A 560 41.87 -23.60 -15.89
CA LYS A 560 40.66 -23.25 -15.13
C LYS A 560 40.89 -23.55 -13.67
N ARG A 561 40.79 -22.54 -12.80
CA ARG A 561 40.81 -22.74 -11.35
C ARG A 561 39.37 -22.74 -10.85
N TYR A 562 39.01 -23.81 -10.14
CA TYR A 562 37.73 -23.89 -9.44
C TYR A 562 37.99 -23.83 -7.95
N ASP A 563 37.43 -22.81 -7.32
CA ASP A 563 37.28 -22.79 -5.88
C ASP A 563 35.95 -23.44 -5.52
N HIS A 564 36.00 -24.34 -4.55
CA HIS A 564 34.83 -25.05 -4.04
C HIS A 564 34.78 -24.85 -2.54
N ASP A 565 33.71 -24.24 -2.07
CA ASP A 565 33.49 -24.06 -0.64
C ASP A 565 32.19 -24.75 -0.22
N GLN A 566 32.22 -25.34 0.96
CA GLN A 566 31.11 -26.04 1.60
C GLN A 566 31.02 -25.53 3.02
N LEU A 567 29.91 -24.87 3.35
CA LEU A 567 29.66 -24.32 4.68
C LEU A 567 28.44 -24.99 5.28
N LEU A 568 28.58 -25.52 6.49
CA LEU A 568 27.46 -25.96 7.32
C LEU A 568 27.38 -25.03 8.54
N ALA A 569 26.24 -24.38 8.73
CA ALA A 569 25.97 -23.48 9.84
C ALA A 569 24.79 -23.98 10.66
N PHE A 570 24.88 -23.87 11.97
CA PHE A 570 23.80 -24.06 12.92
C PHE A 570 23.69 -22.84 13.82
N ASN A 571 22.50 -22.32 14.00
CA ASN A 571 22.23 -21.16 14.85
C ASN A 571 21.05 -21.43 15.79
N VAL A 572 21.11 -20.88 16.99
CA VAL A 572 20.05 -20.91 18.00
C VAL A 572 19.93 -19.52 18.60
N SER A 573 18.70 -19.01 18.72
CA SER A 573 18.38 -17.75 19.39
C SER A 573 17.33 -17.99 20.48
N ILE A 574 17.66 -17.58 21.70
CA ILE A 574 16.86 -17.78 22.92
C ILE A 574 16.47 -16.41 23.46
N PRO A 575 15.17 -16.02 23.43
CA PRO A 575 14.69 -14.82 24.10
C PRO A 575 14.87 -14.94 25.61
N LEU A 576 15.45 -13.92 26.24
CA LEU A 576 15.67 -13.86 27.68
C LEU A 576 14.60 -13.05 28.42
N GLU A 577 13.40 -12.91 27.84
CA GLU A 577 12.33 -12.01 28.29
C GLU A 577 12.02 -12.05 29.80
N LYS A 578 12.17 -13.22 30.44
CA LYS A 578 11.93 -13.39 31.88
C LYS A 578 13.00 -12.79 32.78
N PHE A 579 14.23 -12.65 32.28
CA PHE A 579 15.40 -12.18 33.05
C PHE A 579 15.87 -10.80 32.58
N LEU A 580 15.88 -10.60 31.27
CA LEU A 580 16.29 -9.38 30.59
C LEU A 580 15.29 -9.14 29.46
N PRO A 581 14.27 -8.27 29.67
CA PRO A 581 13.33 -7.91 28.62
C PRO A 581 14.07 -7.45 27.37
N GLN A 582 13.53 -7.82 26.20
CA GLN A 582 14.05 -7.35 24.90
C GLN A 582 15.51 -7.69 24.63
N THR A 583 15.99 -8.79 25.22
CA THR A 583 17.33 -9.32 25.04
C THR A 583 17.26 -10.77 24.56
N TRP A 584 18.13 -11.13 23.62
CA TRP A 584 18.26 -12.47 23.07
C TRP A 584 19.67 -13.00 23.26
N ALA A 585 19.78 -14.27 23.63
CA ALA A 585 21.04 -15.01 23.63
C ALA A 585 21.15 -15.82 22.35
N ASN A 586 22.28 -15.69 21.66
CA ASN A 586 22.55 -16.41 20.42
C ASN A 586 23.75 -17.32 20.58
N TYR A 587 23.63 -18.51 20.00
CA TYR A 587 24.73 -19.42 19.79
C TYR A 587 24.74 -19.85 18.32
N GLY A 588 25.90 -19.77 17.68
CA GLY A 588 26.08 -20.21 16.30
C GLY A 588 27.36 -21.02 16.15
N VAL A 589 27.32 -22.04 15.31
CA VAL A 589 28.51 -22.76 14.84
C VAL A 589 28.48 -22.80 13.32
N SER A 590 29.59 -22.48 12.69
CA SER A 590 29.77 -22.62 11.25
C SER A 590 31.06 -23.37 10.96
N THR A 591 30.98 -24.39 10.12
CA THR A 591 32.12 -25.19 9.69
C THR A 591 32.25 -25.14 8.18
N SER A 592 33.43 -24.79 7.69
CA SER A 592 33.77 -24.86 6.28
C SER A 592 34.83 -25.91 6.04
N ARG A 593 34.73 -26.59 4.89
CA ARG A 593 35.73 -27.56 4.44
C ARG A 593 37.12 -26.95 4.27
N ASN A 594 37.21 -25.64 3.97
CA ASN A 594 38.47 -24.97 3.67
C ASN A 594 38.96 -24.05 4.79
N SER A 595 38.10 -23.65 5.75
CA SER A 595 38.44 -22.65 6.78
C SER A 595 38.12 -23.07 8.23
N GLY A 596 37.88 -24.36 8.46
CA GLY A 596 37.67 -24.90 9.81
C GLY A 596 36.32 -24.58 10.43
N THR A 597 36.21 -24.76 11.74
CA THR A 597 34.97 -24.61 12.52
C THR A 597 35.07 -23.41 13.45
N THR A 598 34.06 -22.53 13.42
CA THR A 598 33.95 -21.33 14.26
C THR A 598 32.68 -21.38 15.09
N HIS A 599 32.82 -21.26 16.41
CA HIS A 599 31.71 -21.11 17.34
C HIS A 599 31.59 -19.65 17.76
N ASN A 600 30.37 -19.14 17.87
CA ASN A 600 30.07 -17.79 18.33
C ASN A 600 28.96 -17.86 19.39
N ILE A 601 29.15 -17.13 20.49
CA ILE A 601 28.14 -16.92 21.53
C ILE A 601 27.98 -15.42 21.74
N GLY A 602 26.75 -14.95 21.93
CA GLY A 602 26.57 -13.53 22.22
C GLY A 602 25.19 -13.17 22.72
N LEU A 603 25.07 -11.91 23.11
CA LEU A 603 23.84 -11.28 23.56
C LEU A 603 23.56 -10.07 22.66
N ASN A 604 22.30 -9.88 22.29
CA ASN A 604 21.85 -8.67 21.62
C ASN A 604 20.50 -8.23 22.17
N GLY A 605 20.16 -6.96 22.02
CA GLY A 605 18.89 -6.47 22.48
C GLY A 605 18.61 -5.03 22.05
N VAL A 606 17.47 -4.53 22.52
CA VAL A 606 17.12 -3.12 22.42
C VAL A 606 17.04 -2.49 23.81
N ALA A 607 17.43 -1.23 23.93
CA ALA A 607 17.49 -0.49 25.18
C ALA A 607 17.14 1.00 24.97
N LEU A 608 17.08 1.74 26.07
CA LEU A 608 16.67 3.15 26.16
C LEU A 608 15.18 3.39 25.86
N GLU A 609 14.71 4.60 26.17
CA GLU A 609 13.35 5.05 25.90
C GLU A 609 13.02 4.94 24.40
N ASN A 610 11.81 4.51 24.07
CA ASN A 610 11.35 4.27 22.70
C ASN A 610 12.22 3.30 21.88
N HIS A 611 12.97 2.41 22.54
CA HIS A 611 13.84 1.42 21.89
C HIS A 611 14.92 2.06 20.99
N ALA A 612 15.46 3.18 21.43
CA ALA A 612 16.39 3.99 20.65
C ALA A 612 17.79 3.36 20.46
N LEU A 613 18.20 2.41 21.29
CA LEU A 613 19.52 1.77 21.19
C LEU A 613 19.40 0.29 20.85
N ASN A 614 19.91 -0.12 19.68
CA ASN A 614 20.20 -1.52 19.38
C ASN A 614 21.64 -1.82 19.82
N TRP A 615 21.86 -2.93 20.50
CA TRP A 615 23.19 -3.33 20.95
C TRP A 615 23.43 -4.83 20.74
N ASN A 616 24.70 -5.19 20.55
CA ASN A 616 25.12 -6.57 20.35
C ASN A 616 26.55 -6.75 20.86
N VAL A 617 26.78 -7.87 21.55
CA VAL A 617 28.09 -8.31 22.04
C VAL A 617 28.23 -9.80 21.73
N GLN A 618 29.25 -10.18 20.97
CA GLN A 618 29.54 -11.59 20.68
C GLN A 618 31.02 -11.92 20.91
N GLN A 619 31.25 -13.15 21.32
CA GLN A 619 32.57 -13.76 21.43
C GLN A 619 32.58 -15.04 20.60
N GLY A 620 33.62 -15.21 19.80
CA GLY A 620 33.83 -16.41 19.00
C GLY A 620 35.18 -17.07 19.22
N TYR A 621 35.25 -18.33 18.83
CA TYR A 621 36.47 -19.12 18.77
C TYR A 621 36.42 -20.09 17.60
N GLY A 622 37.49 -20.13 16.80
CA GLY A 622 37.59 -20.98 15.63
C GLY A 622 38.87 -21.80 15.53
N SER A 623 38.77 -22.97 14.87
CA SER A 623 39.89 -23.84 14.52
C SER A 623 40.67 -23.31 13.31
N ASP A 624 41.68 -24.07 12.84
CA ASP A 624 42.39 -23.83 11.58
C ASP A 624 42.93 -22.41 11.39
N GLY A 625 43.43 -21.83 12.48
CA GLY A 625 44.11 -20.54 12.48
C GLY A 625 43.21 -19.34 12.78
N VAL A 626 41.88 -19.49 12.79
CA VAL A 626 40.91 -18.43 13.11
C VAL A 626 41.12 -17.90 14.54
N GLY A 627 41.27 -18.78 15.53
CA GLY A 627 41.56 -18.38 16.91
C GLY A 627 40.37 -17.67 17.57
N TYR A 628 40.65 -16.72 18.47
CA TYR A 628 39.61 -15.95 19.15
C TYR A 628 39.12 -14.80 18.27
N THR A 629 37.82 -14.54 18.32
CA THR A 629 37.18 -13.36 17.71
C THR A 629 36.23 -12.73 18.73
N GLY A 630 36.01 -11.43 18.64
CA GLY A 630 35.00 -10.76 19.44
C GLY A 630 34.49 -9.52 18.73
N ASN A 631 33.22 -9.22 18.90
CA ASN A 631 32.62 -8.00 18.40
C ASN A 631 31.70 -7.39 19.46
N MET A 632 31.58 -6.08 19.41
CA MET A 632 30.62 -5.29 20.14
C MET A 632 30.16 -4.18 19.22
N ASN A 633 28.87 -4.00 19.07
CA ASN A 633 28.32 -2.92 18.27
C ASN A 633 27.08 -2.30 18.92
N GLY A 634 26.92 -1.00 18.71
CA GLY A 634 25.78 -0.21 19.14
C GLY A 634 25.28 0.65 17.99
N ASP A 635 23.97 0.76 17.88
CA ASP A 635 23.25 1.62 16.94
C ASP A 635 22.24 2.46 17.73
N TYR A 636 22.50 3.76 17.83
CA TYR A 636 21.68 4.70 18.58
C TYR A 636 20.90 5.63 17.63
N LYS A 637 19.57 5.48 17.65
CA LYS A 637 18.61 6.27 16.89
C LYS A 637 18.16 7.48 17.72
N GLY A 638 18.81 8.60 17.51
CA GLY A 638 18.47 9.87 18.18
C GLY A 638 17.42 10.68 17.42
N THR A 639 17.02 11.80 18.02
CA THR A 639 16.09 12.77 17.43
C THR A 639 16.62 13.39 16.13
N TYR A 640 17.92 13.70 16.11
CA TYR A 640 18.56 14.50 15.05
C TYR A 640 19.42 13.67 14.09
N GLY A 641 19.46 12.34 14.26
CA GLY A 641 20.33 11.46 13.50
C GLY A 641 20.57 10.14 14.21
N GLU A 642 21.31 9.26 13.55
CA GLU A 642 21.65 7.93 14.00
C GLU A 642 23.17 7.78 14.06
N VAL A 643 23.65 7.17 15.15
CA VAL A 643 25.07 6.98 15.43
C VAL A 643 25.33 5.49 15.63
N THR A 644 26.23 4.94 14.83
CA THR A 644 26.68 3.56 14.95
C THR A 644 28.12 3.53 15.43
N ALA A 645 28.44 2.66 16.37
CA ALA A 645 29.82 2.42 16.80
C ALA A 645 30.02 0.92 17.02
N GLY A 646 31.18 0.41 16.63
CA GLY A 646 31.51 -0.99 16.82
C GLY A 646 33.00 -1.21 17.02
N TYR A 647 33.32 -2.17 17.88
CA TYR A 647 34.68 -2.64 18.10
C TYR A 647 34.70 -4.14 17.82
N SER A 648 35.60 -4.58 16.97
CA SER A 648 35.83 -5.98 16.69
C SER A 648 37.30 -6.30 16.79
N TYR A 649 37.64 -7.49 17.26
CA TYR A 649 39.01 -7.93 17.33
C TYR A 649 39.11 -9.40 16.95
N ASP A 650 40.24 -9.76 16.35
CA ASP A 650 40.61 -11.13 16.05
C ASP A 650 42.09 -11.35 16.39
N LYS A 651 42.63 -12.49 15.95
CA LYS A 651 44.04 -12.88 16.17
C LYS A 651 45.03 -11.94 15.46
N HIS A 652 44.64 -11.33 14.35
CA HIS A 652 45.49 -10.56 13.45
C HIS A 652 45.26 -9.05 13.53
N SER A 653 44.07 -8.61 13.91
CA SER A 653 43.68 -7.19 13.88
C SER A 653 42.72 -6.78 14.99
N GLU A 654 42.67 -5.48 15.27
CA GLU A 654 41.63 -4.82 16.05
C GLU A 654 41.03 -3.72 15.18
N ARG A 655 39.71 -3.65 15.09
CA ARG A 655 39.02 -2.70 14.24
C ARG A 655 37.98 -1.93 15.03
N LEU A 656 38.06 -0.61 14.96
CA LEU A 656 37.06 0.33 15.47
C LEU A 656 36.29 0.91 14.28
N ASN A 657 35.00 0.61 14.20
CA ASN A 657 34.07 1.14 13.21
C ASN A 657 33.22 2.23 13.85
N TYR A 658 32.97 3.30 13.12
CA TYR A 658 32.07 4.38 13.54
C TYR A 658 31.28 4.87 12.34
N GLY A 659 30.08 5.36 12.60
CA GLY A 659 29.20 5.89 11.60
C GLY A 659 28.21 6.90 12.17
N LEU A 660 27.85 7.86 11.33
CA LEU A 660 26.91 8.93 11.62
C LEU A 660 26.06 9.16 10.38
N GLN A 661 24.75 9.05 10.53
CA GLN A 661 23.81 9.30 9.43
C GLN A 661 22.61 10.12 9.88
N GLY A 662 22.02 10.88 8.96
CA GLY A 662 20.91 11.77 9.28
C GLY A 662 20.40 12.54 8.09
N GLY A 663 19.34 13.29 8.33
CA GLY A 663 18.67 14.16 7.37
C GLY A 663 18.77 15.62 7.76
N ILE A 664 18.92 16.48 6.75
CA ILE A 664 18.76 17.93 6.88
C ILE A 664 17.66 18.35 5.91
N LEU A 665 16.66 19.06 6.40
CA LEU A 665 15.61 19.68 5.60
C LEU A 665 15.70 21.19 5.74
N ALA A 666 15.79 21.91 4.62
CA ALA A 666 15.61 23.34 4.54
C ALA A 666 14.27 23.64 3.86
N HIS A 667 13.35 24.21 4.63
CA HIS A 667 11.98 24.51 4.23
C HIS A 667 11.63 25.96 4.61
N GLN A 668 10.41 26.41 4.28
CA GLN A 668 9.96 27.79 4.48
C GLN A 668 10.07 28.28 5.95
N ASP A 669 10.00 27.38 6.92
CA ASP A 669 10.07 27.72 8.36
C ASP A 669 11.48 27.54 8.94
N GLY A 670 12.51 27.26 8.13
CA GLY A 670 13.91 27.16 8.53
C GLY A 670 14.55 25.81 8.24
N MET A 671 15.48 25.39 9.10
CA MET A 671 16.22 24.13 8.96
C MET A 671 15.86 23.14 10.08
N THR A 672 15.50 21.92 9.70
CA THR A 672 15.19 20.83 10.64
C THR A 672 16.10 19.64 10.37
N LEU A 673 16.71 19.14 11.44
CA LEU A 673 17.50 17.91 11.42
C LEU A 673 16.59 16.72 11.75
N SER A 674 16.89 15.56 11.18
CA SER A 674 16.12 14.35 11.39
C SER A 674 17.00 13.11 11.34
N GLN A 675 16.43 11.96 11.68
CA GLN A 675 16.94 10.66 11.23
C GLN A 675 17.03 10.61 9.69
N PRO A 676 17.73 9.62 9.10
CA PRO A 676 17.87 9.50 7.65
C PRO A 676 16.54 9.58 6.89
N LEU A 677 16.52 10.44 5.86
CA LEU A 677 15.36 10.67 5.02
C LEU A 677 15.14 9.51 4.04
N GLY A 678 13.89 9.21 3.76
CA GLY A 678 13.46 8.27 2.72
C GLY A 678 13.35 8.97 1.37
N GLU A 679 12.82 8.26 0.37
CA GLU A 679 12.47 8.89 -0.91
C GLU A 679 11.41 9.97 -0.70
N THR A 680 10.34 9.61 0.01
CA THR A 680 9.17 10.46 0.32
C THR A 680 9.13 10.69 1.83
N ASN A 681 8.90 11.95 2.23
CA ASN A 681 9.01 12.34 3.63
C ASN A 681 7.83 13.24 4.02
N VAL A 682 7.51 13.28 5.31
CA VAL A 682 6.59 14.26 5.90
C VAL A 682 7.37 15.15 6.85
N LEU A 683 7.21 16.46 6.70
CA LEU A 683 7.65 17.46 7.66
C LEU A 683 6.51 17.69 8.65
N ILE A 684 6.76 17.38 9.91
CA ILE A 684 5.85 17.69 11.01
C ILE A 684 6.12 19.12 11.45
N ARG A 685 5.07 19.94 11.46
CA ARG A 685 5.08 21.31 11.97
C ARG A 685 4.14 21.39 13.15
N ALA A 686 4.69 21.51 14.36
CA ALA A 686 3.93 21.68 15.58
C ALA A 686 4.58 22.76 16.46
N PRO A 687 4.55 24.05 16.06
CA PRO A 687 5.32 25.10 16.72
C PRO A 687 5.02 25.19 18.22
N GLY A 688 6.05 25.06 19.05
CA GLY A 688 5.91 25.07 20.52
C GLY A 688 5.77 23.69 21.17
N ALA A 689 5.40 22.65 20.42
CA ALA A 689 5.35 21.27 20.91
C ALA A 689 6.73 20.60 20.81
N ARG A 690 7.63 20.90 21.76
CA ARG A 690 9.02 20.41 21.78
C ARG A 690 9.14 18.99 22.37
N GLY A 691 10.06 18.18 21.83
CA GLY A 691 10.42 16.87 22.40
C GLY A 691 9.32 15.80 22.31
N VAL A 692 8.30 16.02 21.48
CA VAL A 692 7.14 15.15 21.32
C VAL A 692 7.52 13.98 20.42
N ALA A 693 7.32 12.76 20.91
CA ALA A 693 7.55 11.54 20.17
C ALA A 693 6.52 11.35 19.07
N ILE A 694 6.94 10.70 17.98
CA ILE A 694 6.02 10.30 16.91
C ILE A 694 5.69 8.81 17.09
N ARG A 695 4.40 8.49 17.07
CA ARG A 695 3.94 7.11 17.24
C ARG A 695 4.52 6.21 16.14
N ASN A 696 4.95 5.01 16.53
CA ASN A 696 5.58 4.02 15.65
C ASN A 696 6.91 4.45 15.00
N GLN A 697 7.59 5.48 15.54
CA GLN A 697 8.89 5.94 15.05
C GLN A 697 9.94 5.95 16.18
N PRO A 698 10.71 4.86 16.36
CA PRO A 698 11.73 4.77 17.40
C PRO A 698 12.74 5.93 17.34
N GLY A 699 12.93 6.62 18.47
CA GLY A 699 13.88 7.73 18.59
C GLY A 699 13.49 9.05 17.91
N VAL A 700 12.42 9.10 17.10
CA VAL A 700 12.00 10.34 16.41
C VAL A 700 11.20 11.22 17.36
N ARG A 701 11.63 12.48 17.52
CA ARG A 701 10.95 13.51 18.31
C ARG A 701 10.94 14.85 17.59
N THR A 702 10.04 15.75 17.98
CA THR A 702 10.09 17.15 17.57
C THR A 702 11.30 17.87 18.16
N ASP A 703 11.92 18.73 17.35
CA ASP A 703 13.03 19.58 17.76
C ASP A 703 12.59 20.65 18.78
N TYR A 704 13.52 21.49 19.21
CA TYR A 704 13.26 22.58 20.15
C TYR A 704 12.24 23.62 19.64
N ARG A 705 11.98 23.65 18.33
CA ARG A 705 10.99 24.54 17.70
C ARG A 705 9.64 23.84 17.48
N GLY A 706 9.59 22.51 17.61
CA GLY A 706 8.40 21.70 17.34
C GLY A 706 8.35 21.08 15.94
N TYR A 707 9.51 20.90 15.29
CA TYR A 707 9.60 20.34 13.93
C TYR A 707 10.36 19.01 13.93
N THR A 708 9.94 18.08 13.09
CA THR A 708 10.72 16.85 12.79
C THR A 708 10.29 16.28 11.45
N ALA A 709 10.98 15.24 10.99
CA ALA A 709 10.64 14.57 9.74
C ALA A 709 10.54 13.06 9.92
N VAL A 710 9.61 12.47 9.18
CA VAL A 710 9.38 11.03 9.14
C VAL A 710 9.45 10.55 7.69
N SER A 711 10.10 9.41 7.49
CA SER A 711 10.44 8.87 6.17
C SER A 711 9.70 7.58 5.79
N THR A 712 8.94 6.98 6.72
CA THR A 712 8.22 5.72 6.52
C THR A 712 6.80 5.96 6.00
N LEU A 713 6.70 6.42 4.75
CA LEU A 713 5.42 6.74 4.09
C LEU A 713 5.18 5.87 2.86
N SER A 714 3.92 5.52 2.65
CA SER A 714 3.43 4.92 1.42
C SER A 714 3.03 6.00 0.41
N VAL A 715 3.63 6.00 -0.77
CA VAL A 715 3.33 6.97 -1.84
C VAL A 715 1.94 6.71 -2.43
N TYR A 716 1.24 7.78 -2.83
CA TYR A 716 -0.12 7.73 -3.38
C TYR A 716 -1.14 7.02 -2.47
N ARG A 717 -0.87 7.00 -1.15
CA ARG A 717 -1.72 6.42 -0.10
C ARG A 717 -1.96 7.42 1.01
N LYS A 718 -3.05 7.23 1.75
CA LYS A 718 -3.30 7.95 3.00
C LYS A 718 -2.32 7.44 4.07
N ASN A 719 -1.59 8.35 4.68
CA ASN A 719 -0.65 8.07 5.77
C ASN A 719 -1.07 8.88 6.99
N ASP A 720 -1.36 8.20 8.09
CA ASP A 720 -1.71 8.86 9.34
C ASP A 720 -0.45 9.11 10.17
N VAL A 721 -0.17 10.39 10.39
CA VAL A 721 0.96 10.85 11.21
C VAL A 721 0.38 11.24 12.57
N THR A 722 0.85 10.59 13.63
CA THR A 722 0.32 10.78 14.99
C THR A 722 1.43 11.21 15.95
N LEU A 723 1.24 12.38 16.56
CA LEU A 723 2.03 12.85 17.70
C LEU A 723 1.59 12.10 18.95
N ASP A 724 2.55 11.63 19.74
CA ASP A 724 2.27 10.87 20.96
C ASP A 724 1.88 11.82 22.11
N PRO A 725 0.60 11.82 22.55
CA PRO A 725 0.15 12.74 23.58
C PRO A 725 0.81 12.50 24.94
N GLU A 726 1.33 11.30 25.22
CA GLU A 726 2.02 10.99 26.49
C GLU A 726 3.38 11.70 26.61
N SER A 727 3.95 12.10 25.47
CA SER A 727 5.23 12.81 25.41
C SER A 727 5.08 14.33 25.31
N LEU A 728 3.85 14.86 25.36
CA LEU A 728 3.60 16.29 25.33
C LEU A 728 4.09 16.96 26.63
N PRO A 729 4.72 18.14 26.54
CA PRO A 729 4.96 18.96 27.72
C PRO A 729 3.65 19.30 28.45
N ASP A 730 3.71 19.40 29.79
CA ASP A 730 2.54 19.72 30.63
C ASP A 730 1.84 21.03 30.23
N ASP A 731 2.57 21.97 29.65
CA ASP A 731 2.10 23.27 29.18
C ASP A 731 1.73 23.31 27.70
N VAL A 732 1.59 22.16 27.02
CA VAL A 732 1.24 22.12 25.60
C VAL A 732 0.08 21.18 25.33
N GLU A 733 -0.99 21.71 24.72
CA GLU A 733 -2.10 20.91 24.19
C GLU A 733 -2.08 20.96 22.65
N LEU A 734 -2.53 19.89 21.99
CA LEU A 734 -2.76 19.87 20.54
C LEU A 734 -4.25 19.88 20.24
N ASP A 735 -4.69 20.67 19.25
CA ASP A 735 -6.10 20.67 18.81
C ASP A 735 -6.49 19.29 18.24
N ILE A 736 -5.58 18.70 17.47
CA ILE A 736 -5.64 17.32 16.99
C ILE A 736 -4.23 16.74 17.04
N ASN A 737 -4.12 15.45 17.33
CA ASN A 737 -2.83 14.74 17.41
C ASN A 737 -2.56 13.86 16.18
N THR A 738 -3.54 13.62 15.31
CA THR A 738 -3.41 12.84 14.08
C THR A 738 -3.74 13.67 12.84
N ARG A 739 -2.89 13.56 11.81
CA ARG A 739 -3.08 14.16 10.48
C ARG A 739 -2.87 13.12 9.40
N THR A 740 -3.79 13.07 8.44
CA THR A 740 -3.67 12.21 7.26
C THR A 740 -3.06 12.99 6.09
N VAL A 741 -1.97 12.48 5.51
CA VAL A 741 -1.31 13.05 4.32
C VAL A 741 -1.25 12.02 3.19
N THR A 742 -1.27 12.49 1.93
CA THR A 742 -1.26 11.61 0.75
C THR A 742 -0.16 12.02 -0.25
N PRO A 743 1.11 11.70 0.02
CA PRO A 743 2.23 12.22 -0.76
C PRO A 743 2.38 11.56 -2.14
N THR A 744 2.76 12.34 -3.16
CA THR A 744 3.33 11.78 -4.40
C THR A 744 4.75 11.24 -4.17
N ARG A 745 5.26 10.44 -5.11
CA ARG A 745 6.63 9.90 -5.03
C ARG A 745 7.67 11.03 -4.92
N GLY A 746 8.53 10.94 -3.90
CA GLY A 746 9.59 11.92 -3.65
C GLY A 746 9.12 13.22 -2.97
N ALA A 747 7.83 13.37 -2.67
CA ALA A 747 7.30 14.58 -2.05
C ALA A 747 7.83 14.78 -0.63
N LEU A 748 7.89 16.05 -0.22
CA LEU A 748 8.00 16.44 1.19
C LEU A 748 6.67 17.09 1.58
N VAL A 749 5.76 16.32 2.18
CA VAL A 749 4.43 16.84 2.55
C VAL A 749 4.46 17.46 3.94
N LEU A 750 3.59 18.43 4.19
CA LEU A 750 3.51 19.13 5.48
C LEU A 750 2.37 18.55 6.33
N ALA A 751 2.68 18.03 7.51
CA ALA A 751 1.69 17.70 8.53
C ALA A 751 1.66 18.81 9.57
N ASP A 752 0.62 19.64 9.51
CA ASP A 752 0.49 20.85 10.32
C ASP A 752 -0.40 20.63 11.56
N TYR A 753 0.16 20.89 12.74
CA TYR A 753 -0.49 20.73 14.02
C TYR A 753 -0.51 22.07 14.78
N THR A 754 -1.69 22.46 15.20
CA THR A 754 -1.87 23.64 16.05
C THR A 754 -1.60 23.23 17.49
N ALA A 755 -0.48 23.69 18.03
CA ALA A 755 -0.13 23.52 19.44
C ALA A 755 -0.49 24.78 20.24
N ARG A 756 -1.20 24.60 21.35
CA ARG A 756 -1.56 25.65 22.31
C ARG A 756 -0.60 25.58 23.49
N VAL A 757 0.36 26.50 23.51
CA VAL A 757 1.36 26.61 24.59
C VAL A 757 0.85 27.52 25.70
N GLY A 758 0.77 27.00 26.91
CA GLY A 758 0.32 27.70 28.12
C GLY A 758 -0.37 26.76 29.11
N ARG A 759 -0.91 27.33 30.19
CA ARG A 759 -1.56 26.55 31.25
C ARG A 759 -2.85 25.92 30.73
N ARG A 760 -3.14 24.71 31.22
CA ARG A 760 -4.42 24.02 31.02
C ARG A 760 -5.28 24.23 32.24
N VAL A 761 -6.46 24.80 32.06
CA VAL A 761 -7.33 25.21 33.17
C VAL A 761 -8.74 24.74 32.94
N LEU A 762 -9.31 24.10 33.97
CA LEU A 762 -10.73 23.83 34.05
C LEU A 762 -11.40 24.95 34.86
N PHE A 763 -12.14 25.81 34.17
CA PHE A 763 -12.88 26.91 34.78
C PHE A 763 -14.25 26.43 35.23
N ASN A 764 -14.60 26.68 36.48
CA ASN A 764 -15.97 26.60 36.97
C ASN A 764 -16.58 28.02 36.95
N LEU A 765 -17.37 28.32 35.91
CA LEU A 765 -17.90 29.64 35.61
C LEU A 765 -19.26 29.84 36.27
N MET A 766 -19.36 30.87 37.11
CA MET A 766 -20.58 31.18 37.87
C MET A 766 -21.09 32.58 37.54
N HIS A 767 -22.32 32.70 37.05
CA HIS A 767 -23.00 33.97 36.80
C HIS A 767 -24.17 34.16 37.78
N ASN A 768 -24.17 35.24 38.55
CA ASN A 768 -25.18 35.54 39.57
C ASN A 768 -25.44 34.39 40.59
N GLY A 769 -24.40 33.65 40.96
CA GLY A 769 -24.50 32.53 41.91
C GLY A 769 -24.99 31.21 41.31
N HIS A 770 -25.28 31.16 40.01
CA HIS A 770 -25.64 29.95 39.28
C HIS A 770 -24.55 29.58 38.24
N PRO A 771 -24.38 28.29 37.91
CA PRO A 771 -23.50 27.89 36.81
C PRO A 771 -23.94 28.52 35.49
N VAL A 772 -22.97 28.92 34.67
CA VAL A 772 -23.23 29.33 33.28
C VAL A 772 -23.95 28.19 32.54
N PRO A 773 -24.96 28.48 31.70
CA PRO A 773 -25.74 27.46 31.02
C PRO A 773 -24.90 26.61 30.06
N PHE A 774 -25.30 25.34 29.94
CA PHE A 774 -24.76 24.41 28.93
C PHE A 774 -24.89 24.99 27.53
N GLY A 775 -23.87 24.80 26.70
CA GLY A 775 -23.87 25.31 25.32
C GLY A 775 -23.38 26.76 25.19
N ALA A 776 -23.10 27.45 26.30
CA ALA A 776 -22.42 28.75 26.25
C ALA A 776 -21.03 28.59 25.62
N MET A 777 -20.60 29.59 24.85
CA MET A 777 -19.28 29.64 24.23
C MET A 777 -18.33 30.47 25.09
N ALA A 778 -17.29 29.83 25.63
CA ALA A 778 -16.23 30.48 26.39
C ALA A 778 -14.97 30.64 25.50
N SER A 779 -14.39 31.84 25.44
CA SER A 779 -13.24 32.15 24.58
C SER A 779 -12.30 33.16 25.22
N LEU A 780 -11.05 33.23 24.74
CA LEU A 780 -10.08 34.25 25.14
C LEU A 780 -10.09 35.43 24.18
N LYS A 781 -9.80 36.63 24.68
CA LYS A 781 -9.75 37.85 23.86
C LYS A 781 -8.67 37.74 22.78
N GLY A 782 -9.06 37.82 21.50
CA GLY A 782 -8.14 37.81 20.37
C GLY A 782 -7.69 36.42 19.91
N ALA A 783 -8.29 35.34 20.42
CA ALA A 783 -8.06 33.99 19.94
C ALA A 783 -9.06 33.65 18.81
N ASP A 784 -8.65 33.81 17.54
CA ASP A 784 -9.41 33.34 16.40
C ASP A 784 -9.56 31.81 16.47
N GLY A 785 -10.79 31.30 16.64
CA GLY A 785 -11.09 29.86 16.64
C GLY A 785 -10.92 29.11 17.97
N GLY A 786 -10.73 29.80 19.09
CA GLY A 786 -10.44 29.18 20.40
C GLY A 786 -11.61 28.94 21.36
N GLY A 787 -12.86 29.02 20.89
CA GLY A 787 -14.05 28.90 21.74
C GLY A 787 -14.32 27.45 22.19
N VAL A 788 -14.56 27.24 23.48
CA VAL A 788 -14.94 25.94 24.06
C VAL A 788 -16.36 26.01 24.58
N ILE A 789 -17.09 24.91 24.42
CA ILE A 789 -18.46 24.78 24.90
C ILE A 789 -18.44 24.55 26.42
N VAL A 790 -19.22 25.35 27.13
CA VAL A 790 -19.42 25.20 28.58
C VAL A 790 -20.31 23.99 28.84
N GLY A 791 -19.85 23.12 29.75
CA GLY A 791 -20.55 21.93 30.21
C GLY A 791 -21.75 22.23 31.11
N ASP A 792 -22.46 21.16 31.49
CA ASP A 792 -23.68 21.20 32.29
C ASP A 792 -23.50 21.82 33.70
N LYS A 793 -22.28 21.71 34.25
CA LYS A 793 -21.89 22.29 35.53
C LYS A 793 -21.27 23.69 35.41
N GLY A 794 -21.40 24.38 34.28
CA GLY A 794 -20.72 25.65 34.04
C GLY A 794 -19.21 25.49 33.84
N GLN A 795 -18.76 24.29 33.46
CA GLN A 795 -17.34 23.96 33.34
C GLN A 795 -16.81 24.25 31.93
N ALA A 796 -15.68 24.94 31.82
CA ALA A 796 -15.01 25.20 30.56
C ALA A 796 -13.53 24.82 30.63
N TYR A 797 -13.11 23.89 29.79
CA TYR A 797 -11.70 23.50 29.67
C TYR A 797 -11.00 24.36 28.64
N LEU A 798 -10.03 25.17 29.06
CA LEU A 798 -9.26 26.04 28.17
C LEU A 798 -7.76 25.73 28.32
N THR A 799 -7.05 25.78 27.19
CA THR A 799 -5.62 25.45 27.08
C THR A 799 -4.87 26.59 26.42
N GLY A 800 -3.55 26.63 26.59
CA GLY A 800 -2.73 27.72 26.06
C GLY A 800 -2.88 29.05 26.82
N LEU A 801 -3.23 28.99 28.12
CA LEU A 801 -3.53 30.18 28.90
C LEU A 801 -2.26 30.84 29.44
N ALA A 802 -2.20 32.17 29.34
CA ALA A 802 -1.28 32.98 30.13
C ALA A 802 -1.68 32.95 31.62
N ASN A 803 -0.75 33.32 32.52
CA ASN A 803 -0.99 33.31 33.97
C ASN A 803 -2.13 34.24 34.42
N GLN A 804 -2.49 35.24 33.62
CA GLN A 804 -3.60 36.14 33.91
C GLN A 804 -4.31 36.52 32.61
N GLY A 805 -5.62 36.72 32.67
CA GLY A 805 -6.42 37.04 31.50
C GLY A 805 -7.90 37.22 31.81
N THR A 806 -8.72 37.22 30.77
CA THR A 806 -10.19 37.29 30.89
C THR A 806 -10.81 36.34 29.89
N VAL A 807 -11.67 35.45 30.38
CA VAL A 807 -12.50 34.57 29.56
C VAL A 807 -13.81 35.28 29.26
N PHE A 808 -14.20 35.30 27.99
CA PHE A 808 -15.44 35.88 27.48
C PHE A 808 -16.41 34.75 27.22
N VAL A 809 -17.58 34.82 27.85
CA VAL A 809 -18.59 33.77 27.79
C VAL A 809 -19.84 34.34 27.17
N THR A 810 -20.39 33.68 26.16
CA THR A 810 -21.57 34.15 25.42
C THR A 810 -22.55 33.00 25.18
N TRP A 811 -23.83 33.18 25.51
CA TRP A 811 -24.92 32.24 25.22
C TRP A 811 -26.15 32.92 24.59
N GLY A 812 -26.01 34.19 24.25
CA GLY A 812 -27.01 34.95 23.50
C GLY A 812 -26.49 36.30 23.03
N ALA A 813 -27.28 36.98 22.20
CA ALA A 813 -26.94 38.28 21.63
C ALA A 813 -27.18 39.46 22.61
N GLU A 814 -28.02 39.25 23.62
CA GLU A 814 -28.36 40.26 24.63
C GLU A 814 -27.24 40.40 25.66
N SER A 815 -27.09 41.60 26.24
CA SER A 815 -25.99 41.92 27.16
C SER A 815 -26.02 41.15 28.48
N ASP A 816 -27.20 40.65 28.89
CA ASP A 816 -27.42 39.78 30.05
C ASP A 816 -27.10 38.30 29.76
N ARG A 817 -26.79 37.97 28.49
CA ARG A 817 -26.40 36.62 28.04
C ARG A 817 -24.94 36.53 27.64
N GLN A 818 -24.14 37.45 28.16
CA GLN A 818 -22.70 37.54 27.99
C GLN A 818 -22.08 37.92 29.32
N CYS A 819 -20.95 37.32 29.67
CA CYS A 819 -20.23 37.69 30.88
C CYS A 819 -18.71 37.55 30.70
N ARG A 820 -17.96 38.19 31.60
CA ARG A 820 -16.49 38.22 31.60
C ARG A 820 -15.97 37.63 32.90
N ALA A 821 -15.10 36.64 32.79
CA ALA A 821 -14.48 35.94 33.90
C ALA A 821 -12.97 36.28 33.93
N PRO A 822 -12.53 37.33 34.66
CA PRO A 822 -11.12 37.62 34.85
C PRO A 822 -10.49 36.56 35.75
N TYR A 823 -9.28 36.11 35.40
CA TYR A 823 -8.58 35.07 36.14
C TYR A 823 -7.11 35.41 36.37
N ALA A 824 -6.56 34.89 37.47
CA ALA A 824 -5.15 34.94 37.81
C ALA A 824 -4.74 33.59 38.42
N LEU A 825 -3.80 32.90 37.79
CA LEU A 825 -3.32 31.58 38.18
C LEU A 825 -2.13 31.71 39.14
N SER A 826 -2.03 30.79 40.08
CA SER A 826 -0.86 30.70 40.96
C SER A 826 0.41 30.33 40.17
N PRO A 827 1.61 30.78 40.60
CA PRO A 827 2.87 30.44 39.95
C PRO A 827 3.15 28.94 39.91
N GLU A 828 2.75 28.21 40.96
CA GLU A 828 2.91 26.75 41.02
C GLU A 828 1.91 26.05 40.10
N SER A 829 2.39 25.07 39.32
CA SER A 829 1.55 24.15 38.56
C SER A 829 1.01 23.06 39.47
N SER A 830 -0.27 22.73 39.31
CA SER A 830 -0.87 21.55 39.95
C SER A 830 -0.24 20.27 39.40
N ALA A 831 -0.20 19.22 40.24
CA ALA A 831 0.25 17.89 39.84
C ALA A 831 -0.62 17.39 38.65
N GLY A 832 0.01 17.06 37.53
CA GLY A 832 -0.67 16.58 36.32
C GLY A 832 -1.01 17.66 35.27
N GLY A 833 -0.46 18.86 35.36
CA GLY A 833 -0.50 19.86 34.27
C GLY A 833 -1.84 20.59 34.07
N MET A 834 -2.90 20.23 34.82
CA MET A 834 -4.22 20.86 34.75
C MET A 834 -4.59 21.52 36.09
N THR A 835 -4.99 22.79 36.06
CA THR A 835 -5.42 23.56 37.25
C THR A 835 -6.93 23.79 37.21
N GLU A 836 -7.65 23.51 38.29
CA GLU A 836 -9.08 23.82 38.39
C GLU A 836 -9.28 25.11 39.19
N ILE A 837 -10.10 26.04 38.70
CA ILE A 837 -10.41 27.30 39.39
C ILE A 837 -11.89 27.67 39.29
N ASN A 838 -12.41 28.25 40.37
CA ASN A 838 -13.75 28.86 40.39
C ASN A 838 -13.64 30.34 40.06
N VAL A 839 -14.36 30.81 39.04
CA VAL A 839 -14.30 32.21 38.61
C VAL A 839 -15.71 32.79 38.46
N PRO A 840 -16.04 33.89 39.17
CA PRO A 840 -17.29 34.59 38.95
C PRO A 840 -17.24 35.28 37.58
N CYS A 841 -18.31 35.11 36.81
CA CYS A 841 -18.49 35.69 35.50
C CYS A 841 -19.41 36.92 35.61
N VAL A 842 -18.85 38.09 35.35
CA VAL A 842 -19.44 39.41 35.61
C VAL A 842 -20.02 40.05 34.36
#